data_AF-A0A9P7HUS7-F1
#
_entry.id   AF-A0A9P7HUS7-F1
#
_cell.length_a   1.000
_cell.length_b   1.000
_cell.length_c   1.000
_cell.angle_alpha   90.00
_cell.angle_beta   90.00
_cell.angle_gamma   90.00
#
_symmetry.space_group_name_H-M   'P 1'
#
loop_
_entity.id
_entity.type
_entity.pdbx_description
1 polymer ?
#
loop_
_entity_poly.entity_id
_entity_poly.type
_entity_poly.pdbx_seq_one_letter_code
_entity_poly.pdbx_strand_id
1 'polypeptide(L)'
;MSPNHSKRRINILRRFNSVINAGEMLVVLGPLGSGYSTFLKSLSSETNSIYINDSIYFNYQGVPPHEMHKHHKGEAIYTAEVDVHFPMLTVRDTLTFTSRARCPQNLPAGIKYNQYSNHLRDVVMAMYSISYTVNTPVRDNYIRGVSGGERKRVTIAEATLSNAPFQCWDNSTRGLDSANAIEFCKTLRLQSELFGQTCAVSIYQAPQTAYDLFDKALVIYEGRQIFFGRADEAKDYFINLGFECPDRQTTPDFLTSMTAPTERVIRPGWENKAPRTPDEFAARWKGSREYQLVQNEIETYKSQYPLNGSSADAFREKKKSAQANGQRLKSPFTLSYMQQVQLCLWRGWKRLKGSPGVTIFSLIANTCTALIASSLFYNMQPTTNSFFQRGAILFLAVLSNAFASALEILTQYSQRPIVEKHARYAFYHASAEALSSILVDMPYKISNSILFNVTLYFMSNLNRDAGPFFFYLLVSFLMVLAMSGVFRSIASLSRTLSQAMVPASLLILALVIFSGFVIPVDYMLEVKGYQNVGPSNQAYSTVGSVPSQDFVNSDVYVNSQYKYFHAHKWRNVGIIISFIIFFHIVYIVATEYVSAKKSKGEVLVFRRGNMPIEAKGKADTEAASSGPITAVDKLNNKEIVNIQGTTSVFHWNNVCYDIKIKGEPRRILDHVDSWVKPGTLTALIGVSGAGKTTLLDCLADRISVGIITGKMLINSKIHDKSF
;
A
#
# COMPACT_ATOMS: atom_id res chain seq x y z
N MET A 1 -10.89 -39.10 9.93
CA MET A 1 -10.79 -37.86 10.72
C MET A 1 -9.32 -37.48 10.82
N SER A 2 -8.88 -36.53 10.00
CA SER A 2 -7.52 -36.01 10.02
C SER A 2 -7.31 -35.12 11.26
N PRO A 3 -6.14 -35.15 11.94
CA PRO A 3 -5.94 -34.37 13.14
C PRO A 3 -5.99 -32.88 12.80
N ASN A 4 -6.87 -32.13 13.47
CA ASN A 4 -6.85 -30.68 13.48
C ASN A 4 -5.44 -30.21 13.83
N HIS A 5 -4.73 -29.55 12.90
CA HIS A 5 -3.52 -28.80 13.18
C HIS A 5 -3.87 -27.71 14.22
N SER A 6 -3.66 -28.00 15.49
CA SER A 6 -3.74 -26.99 16.54
C SER A 6 -2.71 -25.90 16.21
N LYS A 7 -3.17 -24.66 16.11
CA LYS A 7 -2.30 -23.52 15.78
C LYS A 7 -1.28 -23.35 16.92
N ARG A 8 -0.06 -23.84 16.72
CA ARG A 8 1.06 -23.65 17.65
C ARG A 8 1.33 -22.16 17.83
N ARG A 9 1.05 -21.61 19.01
CA ARG A 9 1.34 -20.21 19.36
C ARG A 9 2.84 -20.08 19.66
N ILE A 10 3.47 -19.03 19.13
CA ILE A 10 4.88 -18.72 19.37
C ILE A 10 4.92 -17.40 20.14
N ASN A 11 5.61 -17.39 21.28
CA ASN A 11 5.80 -16.17 22.07
C ASN A 11 6.91 -15.33 21.45
N ILE A 12 6.50 -14.25 20.76
CA ILE A 12 7.41 -13.30 20.10
C ILE A 12 8.01 -12.33 21.11
N LEU A 13 7.21 -11.81 22.05
CA LEU A 13 7.64 -10.87 23.09
C LEU A 13 7.38 -11.45 24.48
N ARG A 14 8.29 -11.20 25.43
CA ARG A 14 8.27 -11.80 26.77
C ARG A 14 8.41 -10.73 27.86
N ARG A 15 7.29 -10.42 28.54
CA ARG A 15 7.23 -9.66 29.82
C ARG A 15 8.03 -8.35 29.80
N PHE A 16 7.59 -7.41 28.98
CA PHE A 16 8.18 -6.06 28.88
C PHE A 16 7.56 -5.15 29.93
N ASN A 17 8.38 -4.28 30.52
CA ASN A 17 7.95 -3.23 31.44
C ASN A 17 8.58 -1.90 31.02
N SER A 18 7.75 -0.89 30.79
CA SER A 18 8.20 0.39 30.25
C SER A 18 7.19 1.49 30.58
N VAL A 19 7.69 2.71 30.74
CA VAL A 19 6.88 3.93 30.91
C VAL A 19 7.50 5.07 30.10
N ILE A 20 6.67 5.75 29.32
CA ILE A 20 7.09 6.88 28.48
C ILE A 20 6.15 8.04 28.79
N ASN A 21 6.72 9.18 29.14
CA ASN A 21 5.96 10.37 29.50
C ASN A 21 5.61 11.20 28.26
N ALA A 22 4.66 12.13 28.42
CA ALA A 22 4.27 13.03 27.34
C ALA A 22 5.47 13.86 26.86
N GLY A 23 5.70 13.89 25.55
CA GLY A 23 6.80 14.63 24.94
C GLY A 23 8.16 13.93 25.02
N GLU A 24 8.24 12.70 25.54
CA GLU A 24 9.47 11.89 25.47
C GLU A 24 9.59 11.13 24.14
N MET A 25 10.83 10.95 23.70
CA MET A 25 11.20 10.10 22.58
C MET A 25 11.89 8.82 23.07
N LEU A 26 11.39 7.68 22.62
CA LEU A 26 11.95 6.35 22.86
C LEU A 26 12.63 5.82 21.60
N VAL A 27 13.91 5.46 21.69
CA VAL A 27 14.58 4.64 20.67
C VAL A 27 14.45 3.15 21.01
N VAL A 28 14.05 2.34 20.04
CA VAL A 28 13.98 0.88 20.14
C VAL A 28 15.08 0.27 19.28
N LEU A 29 16.07 -0.32 19.94
CA LEU A 29 17.22 -0.95 19.33
C LEU A 29 17.12 -2.47 19.41
N GLY A 30 17.51 -3.14 18.33
CA GLY A 30 17.58 -4.59 18.26
C GLY A 30 17.76 -5.08 16.83
N PRO A 31 18.32 -6.29 16.66
CA PRO A 31 18.62 -6.82 15.34
C PRO A 31 17.33 -7.18 14.60
N LEU A 32 17.42 -7.35 13.28
CA LEU A 32 16.31 -7.82 12.46
C LEU A 32 15.73 -9.12 13.06
N GLY A 33 14.41 -9.17 13.25
CA GLY A 33 13.73 -10.32 13.85
C GLY A 33 13.72 -10.38 15.38
N SER A 34 14.33 -9.41 16.09
CA SER A 34 14.29 -9.33 17.56
C SER A 34 12.91 -9.04 18.15
N GLY A 35 11.98 -8.53 17.35
CA GLY A 35 10.59 -8.28 17.74
C GLY A 35 10.19 -6.81 17.91
N TYR A 36 11.06 -5.85 17.60
CA TYR A 36 10.76 -4.40 17.71
C TYR A 36 9.49 -3.99 16.94
N SER A 37 9.29 -4.47 15.71
CA SER A 37 8.06 -4.17 14.94
C SER A 37 6.81 -4.74 15.61
N THR A 38 6.92 -5.90 16.24
CA THR A 38 5.81 -6.52 16.99
C THR A 38 5.52 -5.72 18.26
N PHE A 39 6.56 -5.19 18.91
CA PHE A 39 6.45 -4.35 20.09
C PHE A 39 5.72 -3.03 19.76
N LEU A 40 6.18 -2.30 18.74
CA LEU A 40 5.56 -1.07 18.28
C LEU A 40 4.09 -1.28 17.86
N LYS A 41 3.79 -2.36 17.13
CA LYS A 41 2.41 -2.72 16.75
C LYS A 41 1.53 -3.02 17.97
N SER A 42 2.08 -3.64 19.01
CA SER A 42 1.34 -3.95 20.23
C SER A 42 0.97 -2.69 21.01
N LEU A 43 1.84 -1.67 21.03
CA LEU A 43 1.58 -0.38 21.68
C LEU A 43 0.54 0.48 20.94
N SER A 44 0.52 0.38 19.61
CA SER A 44 -0.30 1.21 18.71
C SER A 44 -1.62 0.53 18.28
N SER A 45 -2.10 -0.46 19.04
CA SER A 45 -3.36 -1.17 18.75
C SER A 45 -3.39 -1.97 17.42
N GLU A 46 -2.25 -2.18 16.77
CA GLU A 46 -2.16 -2.91 15.50
C GLU A 46 -2.01 -4.43 15.74
N THR A 47 -3.03 -5.03 16.38
CA THR A 47 -3.00 -6.44 16.81
C THR A 47 -3.48 -7.44 15.76
N ASN A 48 -3.76 -7.00 14.53
CA ASN A 48 -4.16 -7.89 13.44
C ASN A 48 -3.05 -8.93 13.19
N SER A 49 -3.34 -10.19 13.57
CA SER A 49 -2.47 -11.38 13.60
C SER A 49 -1.53 -11.56 14.82
N ILE A 50 -1.59 -10.67 15.81
CA ILE A 50 -0.81 -10.74 17.05
C ILE A 50 -1.76 -11.01 18.22
N TYR A 51 -1.50 -12.07 18.97
CA TYR A 51 -2.22 -12.35 20.21
C TYR A 51 -1.54 -11.63 21.37
N ILE A 52 -2.26 -10.70 22.00
CA ILE A 52 -1.86 -10.05 23.25
C ILE A 52 -2.52 -10.81 24.40
N ASN A 53 -1.74 -11.18 25.40
CA ASN A 53 -2.25 -11.89 26.58
C ASN A 53 -3.12 -10.96 27.44
N ASP A 54 -4.20 -11.48 28.03
CA ASP A 54 -5.15 -10.71 28.85
C ASP A 54 -4.52 -10.18 30.15
N SER A 55 -3.42 -10.78 30.60
CA SER A 55 -2.67 -10.35 31.78
C SER A 55 -1.81 -9.10 31.56
N ILE A 56 -1.89 -8.45 30.39
CA ILE A 56 -1.07 -7.28 30.06
C ILE A 56 -1.73 -6.01 30.59
N TYR A 57 -0.94 -5.20 31.28
CA TYR A 57 -1.35 -3.89 31.78
C TYR A 57 -0.88 -2.80 30.81
N PHE A 58 -1.83 -2.10 30.18
CA PHE A 58 -1.57 -0.87 29.44
C PHE A 58 -2.33 0.29 30.11
N ASN A 59 -1.68 1.45 30.17
CA ASN A 59 -2.26 2.66 30.73
C ASN A 59 -1.89 3.84 29.84
N TYR A 60 -2.90 4.46 29.21
CA TYR A 60 -2.72 5.64 28.37
C TYR A 60 -3.24 6.87 29.13
N GLN A 61 -2.48 7.34 30.12
CA GLN A 61 -2.89 8.44 31.03
C GLN A 61 -4.29 8.25 31.66
N GLY A 62 -4.56 7.05 32.15
CA GLY A 62 -5.83 6.65 32.77
C GLY A 62 -6.82 6.00 31.81
N VAL A 63 -6.61 6.08 30.49
CA VAL A 63 -7.50 5.42 29.52
C VAL A 63 -7.13 3.94 29.36
N PRO A 64 -8.09 3.01 29.54
CA PRO A 64 -7.81 1.58 29.43
C PRO A 64 -7.59 1.15 27.96
N PRO A 65 -6.82 0.07 27.72
CA PRO A 65 -6.42 -0.35 26.38
C PRO A 65 -7.61 -0.67 25.47
N HIS A 66 -8.61 -1.39 25.98
CA HIS A 66 -9.81 -1.72 25.19
C HIS A 66 -10.54 -0.46 24.70
N GLU A 67 -10.60 0.59 25.52
CA GLU A 67 -11.20 1.87 25.12
C GLU A 67 -10.32 2.60 24.10
N MET A 68 -9.01 2.69 24.36
CA MET A 68 -8.05 3.33 23.46
C MET A 68 -8.09 2.69 22.07
N HIS A 69 -8.05 1.36 22.01
CA HIS A 69 -7.94 0.57 20.78
C HIS A 69 -9.24 0.59 19.95
N LYS A 70 -10.40 0.65 20.61
CA LYS A 70 -11.70 0.57 19.95
C LYS A 70 -12.32 1.94 19.68
N HIS A 71 -12.29 2.83 20.67
CA HIS A 71 -12.97 4.12 20.61
C HIS A 71 -12.03 5.26 20.26
N HIS A 72 -10.72 5.12 20.45
CA HIS A 72 -9.74 6.21 20.28
C HIS A 72 -8.57 5.80 19.38
N LYS A 73 -8.84 4.98 18.35
CA LYS A 73 -7.82 4.40 17.46
C LYS A 73 -6.89 5.45 16.81
N GLY A 74 -7.38 6.66 16.56
CA GLY A 74 -6.60 7.75 15.97
C GLY A 74 -5.58 8.42 16.91
N GLU A 75 -5.53 8.04 18.19
CA GLU A 75 -4.66 8.68 19.18
C GLU A 75 -3.31 7.96 19.35
N ALA A 76 -3.26 6.67 18.99
CA ALA A 76 -2.07 5.84 19.01
C ALA A 76 -1.81 5.31 17.59
N ILE A 77 -0.93 5.99 16.84
CA ILE A 77 -0.69 5.68 15.42
C ILE A 77 0.58 4.87 15.20
N TYR A 78 0.57 4.09 14.12
CA TYR A 78 1.71 3.30 13.67
C TYR A 78 2.06 3.62 12.22
N THR A 79 3.29 4.08 12.02
CA THR A 79 3.89 4.29 10.71
C THR A 79 4.80 3.11 10.39
N ALA A 80 4.53 2.46 9.25
CA ALA A 80 5.35 1.37 8.75
C ALA A 80 6.64 1.88 8.10
N GLU A 81 7.55 0.97 7.79
CA GLU A 81 8.84 1.25 7.13
C GLU A 81 8.65 1.99 5.79
N VAL A 82 7.71 1.54 4.97
CA VAL A 82 7.44 2.11 3.64
C VAL A 82 6.38 3.20 3.72
N ASP A 83 6.74 4.41 3.28
CA ASP A 83 5.80 5.53 3.14
C ASP A 83 4.86 5.33 1.95
N VAL A 84 3.56 5.34 2.22
CA VAL A 84 2.52 5.24 1.20
C VAL A 84 1.64 6.49 1.20
N HIS A 85 1.49 7.09 0.02
CA HIS A 85 0.74 8.31 -0.27
C HIS A 85 0.05 8.18 -1.62
N PHE A 86 -1.00 8.96 -1.88
CA PHE A 86 -1.62 8.99 -3.20
C PHE A 86 -0.68 9.69 -4.21
N PRO A 87 -0.20 8.99 -5.26
CA PRO A 87 0.82 9.54 -6.15
C PRO A 87 0.34 10.75 -6.96
N MET A 88 -0.96 10.84 -7.18
CA MET A 88 -1.64 11.86 -7.99
C MET A 88 -1.85 13.19 -7.23
N LEU A 89 -1.67 13.19 -5.90
CA LEU A 89 -1.91 14.37 -5.07
C LEU A 89 -0.64 15.20 -4.86
N THR A 90 -0.82 16.50 -4.71
CA THR A 90 0.23 17.43 -4.27
C THR A 90 0.49 17.29 -2.77
N VAL A 91 1.64 17.77 -2.30
CA VAL A 91 1.93 17.89 -0.85
C VAL A 91 0.82 18.73 -0.19
N ARG A 92 0.42 19.84 -0.80
CA ARG A 92 -0.71 20.66 -0.34
C ARG A 92 -1.98 19.85 -0.17
N ASP A 93 -2.44 19.17 -1.22
CA ASP A 93 -3.73 18.47 -1.19
C ASP A 93 -3.71 17.31 -0.17
N THR A 94 -2.57 16.63 -0.03
CA THR A 94 -2.36 15.56 0.95
C THR A 94 -2.46 16.08 2.38
N LEU A 95 -1.74 17.14 2.73
CA LEU A 95 -1.76 17.71 4.07
C LEU A 95 -3.03 18.50 4.38
N THR A 96 -3.68 19.06 3.35
CA THR A 96 -5.01 19.68 3.51
C THR A 96 -6.06 18.61 3.85
N PHE A 97 -5.97 17.43 3.24
CA PHE A 97 -6.87 16.32 3.54
C PHE A 97 -6.75 15.89 5.02
N THR A 98 -5.51 15.70 5.51
CA THR A 98 -5.25 15.24 6.88
C THR A 98 -5.71 16.26 7.91
N SER A 99 -5.36 17.54 7.70
CA SER A 99 -5.76 18.65 8.55
C SER A 99 -7.28 18.82 8.63
N ARG A 100 -8.00 18.61 7.52
CA ARG A 100 -9.47 18.60 7.53
C ARG A 100 -10.03 17.37 8.23
N ALA A 101 -9.46 16.18 8.01
CA ALA A 101 -9.97 14.93 8.60
C ALA A 101 -10.00 14.95 10.14
N ARG A 102 -9.09 15.70 10.77
CA ARG A 102 -8.94 15.79 12.24
C ARG A 102 -9.22 17.18 12.79
N CYS A 103 -9.83 18.06 12.00
CA CYS A 103 -10.23 19.38 12.44
C CYS A 103 -11.34 19.27 13.51
N PRO A 104 -11.17 19.89 14.70
CA PRO A 104 -12.19 19.86 15.74
C PRO A 104 -13.41 20.68 15.34
N GLN A 105 -14.58 20.26 15.82
CA GLN A 105 -15.84 20.98 15.61
C GLN A 105 -15.84 22.35 16.31
N ASN A 106 -15.36 22.40 17.56
CA ASN A 106 -15.24 23.63 18.34
C ASN A 106 -13.97 24.38 17.94
N LEU A 107 -14.15 25.46 17.18
CA LEU A 107 -13.07 26.34 16.73
C LEU A 107 -13.08 27.66 17.53
N PRO A 108 -11.93 28.35 17.63
CA PRO A 108 -11.88 29.69 18.21
C PRO A 108 -12.82 30.66 17.49
N ALA A 109 -13.37 31.63 18.24
CA ALA A 109 -14.33 32.59 17.73
C ALA A 109 -13.81 33.33 16.47
N GLY A 110 -14.64 33.41 15.43
CA GLY A 110 -14.31 34.11 14.18
C GLY A 110 -13.52 33.29 13.15
N ILE A 111 -13.07 32.07 13.47
CA ILE A 111 -12.28 31.24 12.53
C ILE A 111 -13.16 30.21 11.83
N LYS A 112 -13.12 30.20 10.49
CA LYS A 112 -13.81 29.18 9.67
C LYS A 112 -13.03 27.88 9.62
N TYR A 113 -13.73 26.76 9.49
CA TYR A 113 -13.16 25.41 9.34
C TYR A 113 -11.99 25.32 8.34
N ASN A 114 -12.19 25.80 7.11
CA ASN A 114 -11.15 25.75 6.07
C ASN A 114 -9.95 26.65 6.40
N GLN A 115 -10.18 27.77 7.09
CA GLN A 115 -9.11 28.69 7.46
C GLN A 115 -8.23 28.07 8.54
N TYR A 116 -8.84 27.49 9.58
CA TYR A 116 -8.11 26.75 10.62
C TYR A 116 -7.28 25.61 10.02
N SER A 117 -7.89 24.74 9.22
CA SER A 117 -7.18 23.59 8.64
C SER A 117 -6.05 24.01 7.69
N ASN A 118 -6.26 25.05 6.87
CA ASN A 118 -5.21 25.54 5.98
C ASN A 118 -4.07 26.19 6.77
N HIS A 119 -4.37 26.96 7.82
CA HIS A 119 -3.36 27.59 8.65
C HIS A 119 -2.51 26.55 9.39
N LEU A 120 -3.15 25.56 10.01
CA LEU A 120 -2.43 24.47 10.68
C LEU A 120 -1.54 23.69 9.71
N ARG A 121 -2.04 23.42 8.49
CA ARG A 121 -1.24 22.82 7.41
C ARG A 121 0.01 23.66 7.13
N ASP A 122 -0.16 24.95 6.93
CA ASP A 122 0.94 25.85 6.53
C ASP A 122 1.99 25.99 7.64
N VAL A 123 1.56 26.02 8.91
CA VAL A 123 2.46 25.99 10.06
C VAL A 123 3.28 24.69 10.08
N VAL A 124 2.63 23.53 9.96
CA VAL A 124 3.34 22.23 9.96
C VAL A 124 4.29 22.11 8.76
N MET A 125 3.89 22.62 7.58
CA MET A 125 4.77 22.64 6.41
C MET A 125 6.01 23.52 6.60
N ALA A 126 5.85 24.66 7.29
CA ALA A 126 6.95 25.55 7.61
C ALA A 126 7.90 24.94 8.65
N MET A 127 7.35 24.31 9.70
CA MET A 127 8.13 23.63 10.75
C MET A 127 9.06 22.56 10.18
N TYR A 128 8.61 21.84 9.15
CA TYR A 128 9.37 20.74 8.55
C TYR A 128 10.12 21.14 7.29
N SER A 129 10.22 22.44 7.00
CA SER A 129 10.96 22.97 5.85
C SER A 129 10.52 22.33 4.52
N ILE A 130 9.21 22.11 4.34
CA ILE A 130 8.63 21.55 3.11
C ILE A 130 7.70 22.53 2.39
N SER A 131 7.62 23.79 2.84
CA SER A 131 6.76 24.82 2.25
C SER A 131 7.00 25.07 0.76
N TYR A 132 8.25 24.96 0.29
CA TYR A 132 8.57 25.12 -1.14
C TYR A 132 8.02 23.97 -2.02
N THR A 133 7.75 22.80 -1.44
CA THR A 133 7.20 21.63 -2.15
C THR A 133 5.68 21.63 -2.25
N VAL A 134 5.02 22.71 -1.82
CA VAL A 134 3.56 22.76 -1.64
C VAL A 134 2.76 22.34 -2.88
N ASN A 135 3.17 22.76 -4.07
CA ASN A 135 2.49 22.42 -5.32
C ASN A 135 3.12 21.22 -6.05
N THR A 136 4.12 20.59 -5.44
CA THR A 136 4.81 19.43 -6.03
C THR A 136 3.99 18.16 -5.74
N PRO A 137 3.76 17.29 -6.75
CA PRO A 137 3.13 15.99 -6.53
C PRO A 137 4.02 15.08 -5.70
N VAL A 138 3.44 14.39 -4.72
CA VAL A 138 4.19 13.47 -3.84
C VAL A 138 4.78 12.31 -4.65
N ARG A 139 3.95 11.75 -5.55
CA ARG A 139 4.24 10.60 -6.39
C ARG A 139 4.72 9.36 -5.62
N ASP A 140 5.25 8.37 -6.33
CA ASP A 140 5.72 7.09 -5.79
C ASP A 140 7.18 6.81 -6.22
N ASN A 141 7.64 5.57 -6.06
CA ASN A 141 9.00 5.18 -6.44
C ASN A 141 9.20 5.03 -7.96
N TYR A 142 8.12 4.92 -8.73
CA TYR A 142 8.17 4.72 -10.19
C TYR A 142 8.04 6.05 -10.94
N ILE A 143 7.30 7.00 -10.36
CA ILE A 143 7.02 8.31 -10.95
C ILE A 143 7.70 9.39 -10.11
N ARG A 144 8.63 10.14 -10.70
CA ARG A 144 9.45 11.12 -9.96
C ARG A 144 8.62 12.28 -9.37
N GLY A 145 8.59 12.38 -8.05
CA GLY A 145 7.95 13.45 -7.28
C GLY A 145 8.93 14.17 -6.36
N VAL A 146 8.49 14.43 -5.14
CA VAL A 146 9.35 14.90 -4.04
C VAL A 146 10.46 13.88 -3.76
N SER A 147 11.58 14.34 -3.19
CA SER A 147 12.70 13.45 -2.82
C SER A 147 12.28 12.44 -1.75
N GLY A 148 13.04 11.36 -1.57
CA GLY A 148 12.76 10.35 -0.53
C GLY A 148 12.71 10.94 0.88
N GLY A 149 13.66 11.83 1.21
CA GLY A 149 13.69 12.55 2.48
C GLY A 149 12.52 13.54 2.64
N GLU A 150 12.17 14.28 1.58
CA GLU A 150 10.98 15.14 1.57
C GLU A 150 9.70 14.34 1.78
N ARG A 151 9.54 13.21 1.10
CA ARG A 151 8.38 12.31 1.28
C ARG A 151 8.27 11.83 2.71
N LYS A 152 9.39 11.56 3.38
CA LYS A 152 9.40 11.19 4.79
C LYS A 152 8.90 12.33 5.68
N ARG A 153 9.35 13.56 5.42
CA ARG A 153 8.83 14.76 6.10
C ARG A 153 7.34 14.99 5.84
N VAL A 154 6.82 14.66 4.64
CA VAL A 154 5.38 14.65 4.38
C VAL A 154 4.65 13.62 5.25
N THR A 155 5.22 12.43 5.45
CA THR A 155 4.64 11.43 6.38
C THR A 155 4.63 11.94 7.83
N ILE A 156 5.69 12.61 8.30
CA ILE A 156 5.72 13.25 9.63
C ILE A 156 4.67 14.37 9.72
N ALA A 157 4.56 15.21 8.69
CA ALA A 157 3.55 16.25 8.61
C ALA A 157 2.12 15.68 8.71
N GLU A 158 1.83 14.60 8.00
CA GLU A 158 0.55 13.90 8.09
C GLU A 158 0.27 13.34 9.50
N ALA A 159 1.27 12.70 10.12
CA ALA A 159 1.17 12.20 11.49
C ALA A 159 0.95 13.33 12.51
N THR A 160 1.64 14.45 12.34
CA THR A 160 1.50 15.64 13.20
C THR A 160 0.12 16.27 13.07
N LEU A 161 -0.37 16.42 11.84
CA LEU A 161 -1.71 16.95 11.54
C LEU A 161 -2.83 16.01 12.00
N SER A 162 -2.53 14.72 12.19
CA SER A 162 -3.48 13.79 12.81
C SER A 162 -3.73 14.11 14.29
N ASN A 163 -2.83 14.89 14.90
CA ASN A 163 -2.80 15.25 16.31
C ASN A 163 -2.81 14.02 17.24
N ALA A 164 -2.13 12.95 16.84
CA ALA A 164 -2.00 11.75 17.64
C ALA A 164 -0.95 11.96 18.76
N PRO A 165 -1.32 11.86 20.05
CA PRO A 165 -0.39 12.05 21.17
C PRO A 165 0.67 10.96 21.25
N PHE A 166 0.41 9.75 20.74
CA PHE A 166 1.38 8.65 20.75
C PHE A 166 1.63 8.10 19.34
N GLN A 167 2.91 8.06 18.94
CA GLN A 167 3.30 7.72 17.58
C GLN A 167 4.41 6.66 17.58
N CYS A 168 4.18 5.57 16.83
CA CYS A 168 5.15 4.51 16.62
C CYS A 168 5.72 4.57 15.20
N TRP A 169 7.03 4.66 15.08
CA TRP A 169 7.76 4.76 13.82
C TRP A 169 8.62 3.51 13.63
N ASP A 170 8.21 2.63 12.71
CA ASP A 170 8.90 1.36 12.50
C ASP A 170 9.95 1.48 11.39
N ASN A 171 11.22 1.37 11.74
CA ASN A 171 12.38 1.34 10.85
C ASN A 171 12.38 2.47 9.81
N SER A 172 11.90 3.64 10.21
CA SER A 172 11.58 4.75 9.32
C SER A 172 12.81 5.49 8.76
N THR A 173 14.00 5.23 9.31
CA THR A 173 15.28 5.75 8.82
C THR A 173 15.92 4.85 7.75
N ARG A 174 15.39 3.65 7.50
CA ARG A 174 15.96 2.73 6.51
C ARG A 174 15.80 3.28 5.10
N GLY A 175 16.87 3.22 4.31
CA GLY A 175 16.90 3.74 2.94
C GLY A 175 17.14 5.25 2.86
N LEU A 176 17.31 5.93 4.00
CA LEU A 176 17.87 7.28 4.06
C LEU A 176 19.39 7.20 4.20
N ASP A 177 20.09 8.22 3.68
CA ASP A 177 21.47 8.47 4.04
C ASP A 177 21.56 9.03 5.47
N SER A 178 22.78 9.00 6.04
CA SER A 178 23.03 9.39 7.44
C SER A 178 22.53 10.80 7.77
N ALA A 179 22.70 11.76 6.86
CA ALA A 179 22.24 13.13 7.04
C ALA A 179 20.71 13.23 7.13
N ASN A 180 19.97 12.59 6.21
CA ASN A 180 18.50 12.62 6.26
C ASN A 180 17.94 11.81 7.44
N ALA A 181 18.63 10.76 7.89
CA ALA A 181 18.24 10.02 9.09
C ALA A 181 18.36 10.87 10.37
N ILE A 182 19.41 11.69 10.49
CA ILE A 182 19.55 12.66 11.59
C ILE A 182 18.45 13.72 11.49
N GLU A 183 18.21 14.28 10.31
CA GLU A 183 17.17 15.29 10.10
C GLU A 183 15.77 14.76 10.42
N PHE A 184 15.49 13.50 10.08
CA PHE A 184 14.27 12.81 10.46
C PHE A 184 14.08 12.80 11.99
N CYS A 185 15.11 12.41 12.75
CA CYS A 185 15.04 12.37 14.21
C CYS A 185 14.90 13.78 14.81
N LYS A 186 15.59 14.79 14.26
CA LYS A 186 15.41 16.19 14.65
C LYS A 186 13.99 16.70 14.41
N THR A 187 13.38 16.28 13.29
CA THR A 187 12.01 16.64 12.95
C THR A 187 11.02 16.05 13.97
N LEU A 188 11.22 14.79 14.38
CA LEU A 188 10.43 14.17 15.45
C LEU A 188 10.67 14.82 16.81
N ARG A 189 11.91 15.24 17.10
CA ARG A 189 12.22 15.97 18.33
C ARG A 189 11.49 17.31 18.40
N LEU A 190 11.53 18.08 17.32
CA LEU A 190 10.79 19.32 17.18
C LEU A 190 9.27 19.12 17.38
N GLN A 191 8.73 18.03 16.84
CA GLN A 191 7.33 17.63 17.03
C GLN A 191 7.01 17.33 18.50
N SER A 192 7.91 16.62 19.17
CA SER A 192 7.81 16.27 20.60
C SER A 192 7.78 17.51 21.48
N GLU A 193 8.70 18.45 21.24
CA GLU A 193 8.86 19.67 22.05
C GLU A 193 7.72 20.67 21.83
N LEU A 194 7.27 20.87 20.60
CA LEU A 194 6.25 21.88 20.29
C LEU A 194 4.82 21.40 20.51
N PHE A 195 4.53 20.12 20.25
CA PHE A 195 3.18 19.57 20.37
C PHE A 195 3.00 18.63 21.58
N GLY A 196 4.06 18.32 22.32
CA GLY A 196 4.01 17.37 23.44
C GLY A 196 3.73 15.93 23.00
N GLN A 197 3.99 15.60 21.72
CA GLN A 197 3.69 14.29 21.15
C GLN A 197 4.78 13.29 21.50
N THR A 198 4.39 12.10 21.93
CA THR A 198 5.31 11.05 22.37
C THR A 198 5.65 10.13 21.21
N CYS A 199 6.92 9.88 20.96
CA CYS A 199 7.39 9.12 19.80
C CYS A 199 8.20 7.88 20.21
N ALA A 200 7.82 6.70 19.71
CA ALA A 200 8.62 5.48 19.81
C ALA A 200 9.17 5.12 18.42
N VAL A 201 10.48 5.12 18.24
CA VAL A 201 11.15 4.95 16.95
C VAL A 201 12.04 3.72 17.00
N SER A 202 11.80 2.73 16.12
CA SER A 202 12.76 1.64 15.92
C SER A 202 13.82 2.04 14.90
N ILE A 203 15.09 1.88 15.27
CA ILE A 203 16.23 2.16 14.41
C ILE A 203 17.21 0.99 14.50
N TYR A 204 17.50 0.35 13.37
CA TYR A 204 18.47 -0.75 13.33
C TYR A 204 19.92 -0.26 13.38
N GLN A 205 20.23 0.84 12.71
CA GLN A 205 21.55 1.48 12.69
C GLN A 205 21.37 2.98 12.88
N ALA A 206 21.60 3.46 14.12
CA ALA A 206 21.43 4.86 14.46
C ALA A 206 22.80 5.56 14.48
N PRO A 207 22.96 6.71 13.78
CA PRO A 207 24.09 7.61 14.03
C PRO A 207 24.07 8.10 15.48
N GLN A 208 25.26 8.38 16.06
CA GLN A 208 25.35 8.93 17.43
C GLN A 208 24.51 10.20 17.60
N THR A 209 24.62 11.14 16.65
CA THR A 209 23.86 12.41 16.67
C THR A 209 22.34 12.19 16.63
N ALA A 210 21.86 11.09 16.04
CA ALA A 210 20.44 10.77 16.07
C ALA A 210 20.05 10.15 17.42
N TYR A 211 20.90 9.29 17.99
CA TYR A 211 20.70 8.68 19.30
C TYR A 211 20.62 9.71 20.42
N ASP A 212 21.45 10.75 20.38
CA ASP A 212 21.52 11.80 21.39
C ASP A 212 20.23 12.65 21.51
N LEU A 213 19.30 12.53 20.54
CA LEU A 213 18.00 13.20 20.55
C LEU A 213 16.92 12.45 21.33
N PHE A 214 17.17 11.20 21.72
CA PHE A 214 16.20 10.36 22.42
C PHE A 214 16.35 10.48 23.93
N ASP A 215 15.21 10.58 24.64
CA ASP A 215 15.20 10.64 26.10
C ASP A 215 15.39 9.25 26.71
N LYS A 216 14.78 8.22 26.10
CA LYS A 216 14.81 6.83 26.58
C LYS A 216 15.28 5.85 25.50
N ALA A 217 15.89 4.76 25.92
CA ALA A 217 16.32 3.65 25.06
C ALA A 217 15.75 2.31 25.54
N LEU A 218 15.30 1.48 24.60
CA LEU A 218 14.87 0.09 24.81
C LEU A 218 15.74 -0.82 23.95
N VAL A 219 16.40 -1.80 24.56
CA VAL A 219 17.19 -2.80 23.83
C VAL A 219 16.49 -4.15 23.90
N ILE A 220 16.24 -4.74 22.72
CA ILE A 220 15.51 -6.01 22.56
C ILE A 220 16.43 -7.09 21.99
N TYR A 221 16.48 -8.24 22.67
CA TYR A 221 17.24 -9.40 22.24
C TYR A 221 16.37 -10.66 22.19
N GLU A 222 16.13 -11.21 20.98
CA GLU A 222 15.27 -12.39 20.74
C GLU A 222 13.93 -12.33 21.51
N GLY A 223 13.22 -11.21 21.43
CA GLY A 223 11.93 -11.05 22.09
C GLY A 223 11.99 -10.82 23.60
N ARG A 224 13.17 -10.55 24.16
CA ARG A 224 13.38 -10.22 25.57
C ARG A 224 13.88 -8.80 25.71
N GLN A 225 13.36 -8.11 26.72
CA GLN A 225 13.87 -6.82 27.16
C GLN A 225 15.17 -7.04 27.93
N ILE A 226 16.27 -6.45 27.46
CA ILE A 226 17.58 -6.53 28.13
C ILE A 226 18.02 -5.21 28.77
N PHE A 227 17.38 -4.10 28.38
CA PHE A 227 17.54 -2.78 28.99
C PHE A 227 16.33 -1.89 28.65
N PHE A 228 15.91 -1.04 29.59
CA PHE A 228 15.02 0.09 29.33
C PHE A 228 15.27 1.20 30.35
N GLY A 229 15.46 2.42 29.89
CA GLY A 229 15.72 3.55 30.77
C GLY A 229 16.12 4.77 29.99
N ARG A 230 16.79 5.72 30.64
CA ARG A 230 17.32 6.89 29.96
C ARG A 230 18.39 6.49 28.94
N ALA A 231 18.44 7.20 27.83
CA ALA A 231 19.35 6.87 26.72
C ALA A 231 20.83 7.11 27.08
N ASP A 232 21.12 8.08 27.94
CA ASP A 232 22.46 8.40 28.43
C ASP A 232 23.03 7.31 29.36
N GLU A 233 22.19 6.71 30.19
CA GLU A 233 22.59 5.65 31.14
C GLU A 233 22.76 4.26 30.51
N ALA A 234 22.24 4.06 29.29
CA ALA A 234 22.21 2.76 28.64
C ALA A 234 23.61 2.15 28.44
N LYS A 235 24.59 2.97 28.07
CA LYS A 235 25.97 2.54 27.85
C LYS A 235 26.59 2.05 29.16
N ASP A 236 26.43 2.83 30.23
CA ASP A 236 27.01 2.57 31.53
C ASP A 236 26.46 1.29 32.16
N TYR A 237 25.18 0.99 31.94
CA TYR A 237 24.59 -0.27 32.35
C TYR A 237 25.33 -1.49 31.79
N PHE A 238 25.54 -1.59 30.47
CA PHE A 238 26.24 -2.73 29.88
C PHE A 238 27.73 -2.76 30.23
N ILE A 239 28.34 -1.59 30.40
CA ILE A 239 29.68 -1.42 30.95
C ILE A 239 29.79 -2.08 32.33
N ASN A 240 28.82 -1.83 33.21
CA ASN A 240 28.77 -2.39 34.57
C ASN A 240 28.43 -3.90 34.59
N LEU A 241 27.85 -4.43 33.51
CA LEU A 241 27.67 -5.88 33.32
C LEU A 241 28.95 -6.61 32.89
N GLY A 242 30.05 -5.88 32.63
CA GLY A 242 31.35 -6.45 32.27
C GLY A 242 31.67 -6.40 30.77
N PHE A 243 30.92 -5.63 29.98
CA PHE A 243 31.22 -5.42 28.56
C PHE A 243 32.11 -4.20 28.36
N GLU A 244 32.99 -4.28 27.36
CA GLU A 244 33.86 -3.18 26.94
C GLU A 244 33.27 -2.52 25.69
N CYS A 245 33.15 -1.19 25.73
CA CYS A 245 32.77 -0.40 24.57
C CYS A 245 34.07 0.06 23.88
N PRO A 246 34.39 -0.42 22.67
CA PRO A 246 35.56 0.04 21.92
C PRO A 246 35.53 1.56 21.69
N ASP A 247 36.70 2.19 21.70
CA ASP A 247 36.84 3.67 21.65
C ASP A 247 36.20 4.34 20.43
N ARG A 248 36.13 3.63 19.30
CA ARG A 248 35.58 4.15 18.04
C ARG A 248 34.14 3.69 17.77
N GLN A 249 33.56 2.91 18.67
CA GLN A 249 32.19 2.42 18.52
C GLN A 249 31.20 3.45 19.08
N THR A 250 30.19 3.79 18.29
CA THR A 250 29.10 4.66 18.76
C THR A 250 28.24 3.94 19.80
N THR A 251 27.63 4.70 20.71
CA THR A 251 26.74 4.16 21.74
C THR A 251 25.61 3.28 21.17
N PRO A 252 24.80 3.71 20.17
CA PRO A 252 23.75 2.85 19.62
C PRO A 252 24.28 1.55 18.99
N ASP A 253 25.47 1.60 18.38
CA ASP A 253 26.11 0.42 17.81
C ASP A 253 26.59 -0.54 18.91
N PHE A 254 27.20 -0.02 19.97
CA PHE A 254 27.56 -0.80 21.17
C PHE A 254 26.32 -1.44 21.84
N LEU A 255 25.21 -0.72 21.97
CA LEU A 255 23.97 -1.28 22.52
C LEU A 255 23.40 -2.39 21.64
N THR A 256 23.52 -2.25 20.32
CA THR A 256 23.04 -3.25 19.37
C THR A 256 23.95 -4.48 19.34
N SER A 257 25.27 -4.30 19.47
CA SER A 257 26.24 -5.40 19.54
C SER A 257 26.02 -6.31 20.76
N MET A 258 25.41 -5.80 21.84
CA MET A 258 24.97 -6.64 22.97
C MET A 258 23.97 -7.73 22.57
N THR A 259 23.32 -7.62 21.42
CA THR A 259 22.41 -8.63 20.88
C THR A 259 23.11 -9.64 19.95
N ALA A 260 24.34 -9.38 19.54
CA ALA A 260 25.12 -10.22 18.63
C ALA A 260 26.29 -10.88 19.38
N PRO A 261 26.26 -12.21 19.65
CA PRO A 261 27.31 -12.88 20.41
C PRO A 261 28.74 -12.71 19.87
N THR A 262 28.88 -12.53 18.55
CA THR A 262 30.18 -12.39 17.87
C THR A 262 30.81 -11.00 18.01
N GLU A 263 30.02 -9.97 18.32
CA GLU A 263 30.48 -8.57 18.36
C GLU A 263 30.79 -8.08 19.79
N ARG A 264 30.42 -8.86 20.81
CA ARG A 264 30.60 -8.50 22.22
C ARG A 264 32.05 -8.65 22.62
N VAL A 265 32.60 -7.60 23.23
CA VAL A 265 33.90 -7.65 23.90
C VAL A 265 33.66 -7.71 25.41
N ILE A 266 34.08 -8.79 26.05
CA ILE A 266 34.00 -8.95 27.51
C ILE A 266 35.30 -8.40 28.10
N ARG A 267 35.18 -7.60 29.17
CA ARG A 267 36.36 -7.08 29.87
C ARG A 267 37.18 -8.21 30.48
N PRO A 268 38.53 -8.07 30.50
CA PRO A 268 39.39 -8.99 31.25
C PRO A 268 38.90 -9.18 32.69
N GLY A 269 38.75 -10.44 33.13
CA GLY A 269 38.28 -10.79 34.48
C GLY A 269 36.75 -10.89 34.66
N TRP A 270 35.96 -10.63 33.61
CA TRP A 270 34.49 -10.72 33.63
C TRP A 270 33.91 -11.91 32.86
N GLU A 271 34.75 -12.80 32.31
CA GLU A 271 34.34 -13.90 31.41
C GLU A 271 33.31 -14.86 32.01
N ASN A 272 33.36 -15.05 33.33
CA ASN A 272 32.45 -15.93 34.08
C ASN A 272 31.23 -15.20 34.67
N LYS A 273 31.22 -13.86 34.65
CA LYS A 273 30.14 -13.03 35.22
C LYS A 273 29.23 -12.43 34.14
N ALA A 274 29.76 -12.17 32.94
CA ALA A 274 29.01 -11.56 31.85
C ALA A 274 27.94 -12.53 31.30
N PRO A 275 26.69 -12.07 31.08
CA PRO A 275 25.64 -12.90 30.50
C PRO A 275 25.94 -13.24 29.03
N ARG A 276 25.63 -14.47 28.63
CA ARG A 276 25.87 -14.97 27.26
C ARG A 276 24.58 -15.18 26.50
N THR A 277 23.56 -15.73 27.16
CA THR A 277 22.27 -16.06 26.53
C THR A 277 21.23 -14.94 26.70
N PRO A 278 20.26 -14.81 25.78
CA PRO A 278 19.17 -13.82 25.92
C PRO A 278 18.40 -13.94 27.24
N ASP A 279 18.23 -15.16 27.76
CA ASP A 279 17.56 -15.41 29.05
C ASP A 279 18.40 -14.89 30.23
N GLU A 280 19.72 -15.08 30.20
CA GLU A 280 20.63 -14.53 31.22
C GLU A 280 20.64 -13.01 31.22
N PHE A 281 20.69 -12.36 30.05
CA PHE A 281 20.58 -10.91 29.95
C PHE A 281 19.27 -10.41 30.57
N ALA A 282 18.15 -11.06 30.26
CA ALA A 282 16.85 -10.69 30.80
C ALA A 282 16.76 -10.94 32.32
N ALA A 283 17.44 -11.97 32.84
CA ALA A 283 17.51 -12.23 34.28
C ALA A 283 18.36 -11.18 35.00
N ARG A 284 19.51 -10.80 34.43
CA ARG A 284 20.37 -9.73 34.94
C ARG A 284 19.66 -8.38 34.93
N TRP A 285 18.95 -8.07 33.87
CA TRP A 285 18.11 -6.87 33.76
C TRP A 285 17.09 -6.81 34.91
N LYS A 286 16.31 -7.87 35.13
CA LYS A 286 15.30 -7.89 36.20
C LYS A 286 15.89 -7.79 37.62
N GLY A 287 17.13 -8.23 37.81
CA GLY A 287 17.84 -8.13 39.08
C GLY A 287 18.60 -6.81 39.26
N SER A 288 18.58 -5.91 38.28
CA SER A 288 19.38 -4.69 38.29
C SER A 288 18.69 -3.55 39.06
N ARG A 289 19.49 -2.57 39.49
CA ARG A 289 18.99 -1.36 40.15
C ARG A 289 18.13 -0.53 39.19
N GLU A 290 18.55 -0.44 37.93
CA GLU A 290 17.87 0.30 36.88
C GLU A 290 16.46 -0.25 36.64
N TYR A 291 16.28 -1.58 36.66
CA TYR A 291 14.95 -2.17 36.56
C TYR A 291 14.05 -1.83 37.76
N GLN A 292 14.60 -1.77 38.98
CA GLN A 292 13.84 -1.33 40.17
C GLN A 292 13.40 0.13 40.04
N LEU A 293 14.26 1.01 39.50
CA LEU A 293 13.89 2.41 39.23
C LEU A 293 12.73 2.50 38.24
N VAL A 294 12.77 1.70 37.16
CA VAL A 294 11.67 1.64 36.17
C VAL A 294 10.38 1.12 36.81
N GLN A 295 10.44 0.13 37.71
CA GLN A 295 9.25 -0.34 38.42
C GLN A 295 8.66 0.76 39.31
N ASN A 296 9.49 1.50 40.04
CA ASN A 296 9.05 2.63 40.86
C ASN A 296 8.43 3.75 40.01
N GLU A 297 9.00 4.04 38.84
CA GLU A 297 8.45 5.01 37.88
C GLU A 297 7.08 4.54 37.34
N ILE A 298 6.94 3.25 37.03
CA ILE A 298 5.67 2.64 36.61
C ILE A 298 4.61 2.73 37.72
N GLU A 299 4.98 2.46 38.97
CA GLU A 299 4.07 2.57 40.12
C GLU A 299 3.63 4.01 40.37
N THR A 300 4.57 4.96 40.27
CA THR A 300 4.30 6.40 40.36
C THR A 300 3.36 6.84 39.23
N TYR A 301 3.59 6.37 38.01
CA TYR A 301 2.71 6.67 36.88
C TYR A 301 1.29 6.10 37.07
N LYS A 302 1.18 4.89 37.64
CA LYS A 302 -0.12 4.28 37.96
C LYS A 302 -0.88 5.04 39.03
N SER A 303 -0.19 5.55 40.05
CA SER A 303 -0.82 6.34 41.12
C SER A 303 -1.22 7.74 40.65
N GLN A 304 -0.41 8.37 39.79
CA GLN A 304 -0.73 9.67 39.19
C GLN A 304 -1.88 9.57 38.18
N TYR A 305 -1.92 8.51 37.38
CA TYR A 305 -2.93 8.28 36.34
C TYR A 305 -3.67 6.97 36.56
N PRO A 306 -4.54 6.88 37.59
CA PRO A 306 -5.33 5.67 37.81
C PRO A 306 -6.27 5.42 36.64
N LEU A 307 -6.52 4.14 36.33
CA LEU A 307 -7.43 3.76 35.25
C LEU A 307 -8.84 4.30 35.52
N ASN A 308 -9.43 4.96 34.53
CA ASN A 308 -10.69 5.68 34.63
C ASN A 308 -10.71 6.80 35.70
N GLY A 309 -9.56 7.39 36.01
CA GLY A 309 -9.48 8.58 36.85
C GLY A 309 -9.86 9.88 36.12
N SER A 310 -9.65 11.01 36.79
CA SER A 310 -9.96 12.36 36.29
C SER A 310 -9.32 12.69 34.93
N SER A 311 -8.08 12.25 34.70
CA SER A 311 -7.39 12.46 33.41
C SER A 311 -8.09 11.74 32.24
N ALA A 312 -8.64 10.55 32.49
CA ALA A 312 -9.41 9.81 31.48
C ALA A 312 -10.74 10.50 31.17
N ASP A 313 -11.39 11.10 32.16
CA ASP A 313 -12.62 11.86 31.98
C ASP A 313 -12.38 13.17 31.23
N ALA A 314 -11.34 13.91 31.60
CA ALA A 314 -10.90 15.10 30.86
C ALA A 314 -10.59 14.76 29.38
N PHE A 315 -9.97 13.61 29.13
CA PHE A 315 -9.72 13.12 27.77
C PHE A 315 -11.04 12.85 27.00
N ARG A 316 -12.01 12.19 27.64
CA ARG A 316 -13.33 11.92 27.05
C ARG A 316 -14.11 13.21 26.77
N GLU A 317 -14.04 14.20 27.66
CA GLU A 317 -14.66 15.52 27.47
C GLU A 317 -14.02 16.30 26.32
N LYS A 318 -12.68 16.35 26.28
CA LYS A 318 -11.95 16.97 25.17
C LYS A 318 -12.36 16.35 23.83
N LYS A 319 -12.42 15.02 23.77
CA LYS A 319 -12.88 14.30 22.57
C LYS A 319 -14.33 14.66 22.21
N LYS A 320 -15.24 14.63 23.18
CA LYS A 320 -16.66 14.98 22.96
C LYS A 320 -16.81 16.39 22.39
N SER A 321 -16.00 17.34 22.86
CA SER A 321 -16.02 18.72 22.37
C SER A 321 -15.41 18.87 20.96
N ALA A 322 -14.51 17.96 20.56
CA ALA A 322 -13.89 17.96 19.24
C ALA A 322 -14.75 17.27 18.17
N GLN A 323 -15.60 16.31 18.52
CA GLN A 323 -16.43 15.55 17.58
C GLN A 323 -17.56 16.38 16.96
N ALA A 324 -17.94 16.03 15.73
CA ALA A 324 -19.06 16.65 15.02
C ALA A 324 -20.41 16.38 15.71
N ASN A 325 -21.35 17.32 15.56
CA ASN A 325 -22.72 17.18 16.08
C ASN A 325 -23.39 15.91 15.53
N GLY A 326 -23.96 15.09 16.42
CA GLY A 326 -24.60 13.82 16.06
C GLY A 326 -23.65 12.65 15.87
N GLN A 327 -22.34 12.83 16.05
CA GLN A 327 -21.39 11.71 16.09
C GLN A 327 -21.52 10.92 17.40
N ARG A 328 -21.36 9.59 17.32
CA ARG A 328 -21.39 8.72 18.49
C ARG A 328 -20.12 8.93 19.32
N LEU A 329 -20.24 9.10 20.65
CA LEU A 329 -19.10 9.28 21.56
C LEU A 329 -18.05 8.14 21.46
N LYS A 330 -18.54 6.92 21.27
CA LYS A 330 -17.72 5.71 21.09
C LYS A 330 -17.06 5.61 19.71
N SER A 331 -17.44 6.47 18.77
CA SER A 331 -16.83 6.51 17.43
C SER A 331 -15.39 7.02 17.55
N PRO A 332 -14.42 6.41 16.83
CA PRO A 332 -13.06 6.93 16.76
C PRO A 332 -12.91 8.15 15.84
N PHE A 333 -13.94 8.48 15.05
CA PHE A 333 -13.88 9.55 14.07
C PHE A 333 -14.34 10.89 14.64
N THR A 334 -13.66 11.96 14.23
CA THR A 334 -14.01 13.35 14.57
C THR A 334 -15.18 13.84 13.70
N LEU A 335 -15.09 13.60 12.40
CA LEU A 335 -16.11 14.00 11.42
C LEU A 335 -17.31 13.05 11.39
N SER A 336 -18.49 13.57 11.05
CA SER A 336 -19.68 12.75 10.74
C SER A 336 -19.49 11.92 9.47
N TYR A 337 -20.27 10.84 9.30
CA TYR A 337 -20.12 9.94 8.15
C TYR A 337 -20.28 10.67 6.80
N MET A 338 -21.25 11.59 6.68
CA MET A 338 -21.42 12.37 5.45
C MET A 338 -20.28 13.37 5.20
N GLN A 339 -19.75 13.99 6.26
CA GLN A 339 -18.55 14.85 6.13
C GLN A 339 -17.32 14.04 5.69
N GLN A 340 -17.17 12.80 6.17
CA GLN A 340 -16.12 11.90 5.71
C GLN A 340 -16.26 11.60 4.20
N VAL A 341 -17.47 11.25 3.75
CA VAL A 341 -17.77 11.00 2.32
C VAL A 341 -17.46 12.24 1.48
N GLN A 342 -17.89 13.43 1.91
CA GLN A 342 -17.60 14.69 1.21
C GLN A 342 -16.10 15.00 1.14
N LEU A 343 -15.35 14.73 2.21
CA LEU A 343 -13.91 14.94 2.24
C LEU A 343 -13.18 13.96 1.31
N CYS A 344 -13.59 12.69 1.32
CA CYS A 344 -13.12 11.68 0.37
C CYS A 344 -13.46 12.05 -1.07
N LEU A 345 -14.67 12.56 -1.32
CA LEU A 345 -15.14 12.98 -2.65
C LEU A 345 -14.31 14.14 -3.18
N TRP A 346 -14.05 15.14 -2.33
CA TRP A 346 -13.15 16.24 -2.64
C TRP A 346 -11.75 15.73 -3.01
N ARG A 347 -11.20 14.77 -2.25
CA ARG A 347 -9.90 14.15 -2.54
C ARG A 347 -9.92 13.37 -3.84
N GLY A 348 -10.97 12.59 -4.11
CA GLY A 348 -11.09 11.81 -5.34
C GLY A 348 -11.17 12.70 -6.57
N TRP A 349 -11.88 13.83 -6.50
CA TRP A 349 -11.85 14.84 -7.55
C TRP A 349 -10.47 15.46 -7.76
N LYS A 350 -9.72 15.73 -6.68
CA LYS A 350 -8.34 16.20 -6.77
C LYS A 350 -7.42 15.18 -7.42
N ARG A 351 -7.60 13.89 -7.12
CA ARG A 351 -6.87 12.80 -7.78
C ARG A 351 -7.15 12.75 -9.29
N LEU A 352 -8.42 12.82 -9.68
CA LEU A 352 -8.81 12.83 -11.10
C LEU A 352 -8.21 14.03 -11.83
N LYS A 353 -8.22 15.22 -11.22
CA LYS A 353 -7.59 16.43 -11.77
C LYS A 353 -6.05 16.36 -11.79
N GLY A 354 -5.43 15.67 -10.84
CA GLY A 354 -3.98 15.53 -10.74
C GLY A 354 -3.39 14.64 -11.84
N SER A 355 -4.15 13.66 -12.33
CA SER A 355 -3.74 12.78 -13.43
C SER A 355 -4.92 12.41 -14.34
N PRO A 356 -5.44 13.37 -15.13
CA PRO A 356 -6.58 13.11 -16.01
C PRO A 356 -6.22 12.25 -17.22
N GLY A 357 -4.92 12.13 -17.53
CA GLY A 357 -4.41 11.47 -18.74
C GLY A 357 -4.88 10.02 -18.89
N VAL A 358 -4.94 9.24 -17.81
CA VAL A 358 -5.42 7.84 -17.86
C VAL A 358 -6.89 7.80 -18.25
N THR A 359 -7.74 8.59 -17.59
CA THR A 359 -9.18 8.63 -17.84
C THR A 359 -9.51 9.14 -19.25
N ILE A 360 -8.81 10.19 -19.70
CA ILE A 360 -8.98 10.75 -21.05
C ILE A 360 -8.53 9.74 -22.11
N PHE A 361 -7.36 9.11 -21.92
CA PHE A 361 -6.85 8.10 -22.83
C PHE A 361 -7.80 6.90 -22.91
N SER A 362 -8.31 6.40 -21.78
CA SER A 362 -9.29 5.32 -21.77
C SER A 362 -10.58 5.71 -22.49
N LEU A 363 -11.06 6.95 -22.35
CA LEU A 363 -12.24 7.44 -23.05
C LEU A 363 -12.04 7.45 -24.58
N ILE A 364 -10.89 7.96 -25.03
CA ILE A 364 -10.52 7.98 -26.45
C ILE A 364 -10.36 6.56 -26.98
N ALA A 365 -9.61 5.70 -26.27
CA ALA A 365 -9.36 4.32 -26.66
C ALA A 365 -10.66 3.53 -26.78
N ASN A 366 -11.56 3.63 -25.80
CA ASN A 366 -12.87 2.97 -25.85
C ASN A 366 -13.74 3.49 -26.99
N THR A 367 -13.68 4.79 -27.30
CA THR A 367 -14.39 5.37 -28.44
C THR A 367 -13.84 4.83 -29.77
N CYS A 368 -12.51 4.70 -29.90
CA CYS A 368 -11.88 4.05 -31.06
C CYS A 368 -12.28 2.57 -31.17
N THR A 369 -12.30 1.84 -30.05
CA THR A 369 -12.78 0.44 -30.03
C THR A 369 -14.26 0.36 -30.45
N ALA A 370 -15.10 1.31 -30.02
CA ALA A 370 -16.48 1.39 -30.47
C ALA A 370 -16.57 1.57 -31.99
N LEU A 371 -15.79 2.48 -32.57
CA LEU A 371 -15.75 2.72 -34.01
C LEU A 371 -15.32 1.47 -34.78
N ILE A 372 -14.28 0.77 -34.32
CA ILE A 372 -13.78 -0.47 -34.95
C ILE A 372 -14.82 -1.59 -34.82
N ALA A 373 -15.41 -1.77 -33.64
CA ALA A 373 -16.44 -2.78 -33.43
C ALA A 373 -17.67 -2.54 -34.31
N SER A 374 -18.06 -1.27 -34.47
CA SER A 374 -19.28 -0.89 -35.20
C SER A 374 -19.07 -0.86 -36.71
N SER A 375 -17.84 -0.65 -37.19
CA SER A 375 -17.51 -0.70 -38.62
C SER A 375 -17.65 -2.09 -39.24
N LEU A 376 -17.44 -3.15 -38.45
CA LEU A 376 -17.69 -4.53 -38.87
C LEU A 376 -19.16 -4.79 -39.21
N PHE A 377 -20.06 -4.00 -38.63
CA PHE A 377 -21.51 -4.08 -38.82
C PHE A 377 -22.06 -2.79 -39.43
N TYR A 378 -21.27 -2.11 -40.26
CA TYR A 378 -21.64 -0.79 -40.79
C TYR A 378 -22.93 -0.86 -41.61
N ASN A 379 -23.86 0.05 -41.29
CA ASN A 379 -25.11 0.27 -42.01
C ASN A 379 -25.85 -1.03 -42.42
N MET A 380 -26.16 -1.88 -41.44
CA MET A 380 -26.88 -3.14 -41.70
C MET A 380 -28.20 -2.89 -42.43
N GLN A 381 -28.38 -3.61 -43.54
CA GLN A 381 -29.62 -3.60 -44.31
C GLN A 381 -30.74 -4.31 -43.55
N PRO A 382 -32.02 -3.91 -43.69
CA PRO A 382 -33.15 -4.56 -43.04
C PRO A 382 -33.54 -5.88 -43.74
N THR A 383 -32.59 -6.80 -43.86
CA THR A 383 -32.77 -8.12 -44.48
C THR A 383 -32.59 -9.23 -43.44
N THR A 384 -33.09 -10.42 -43.75
CA THR A 384 -33.03 -11.60 -42.87
C THR A 384 -31.59 -12.01 -42.51
N ASN A 385 -30.63 -11.78 -43.42
CA ASN A 385 -29.20 -12.04 -43.18
C ASN A 385 -28.60 -11.16 -42.07
N SER A 386 -29.23 -10.01 -41.77
CA SER A 386 -28.77 -9.08 -40.72
C SER A 386 -29.24 -9.46 -39.31
N PHE A 387 -30.18 -10.41 -39.14
CA PHE A 387 -30.72 -10.75 -37.82
C PHE A 387 -29.63 -11.24 -36.85
N PHE A 388 -28.80 -12.18 -37.29
CA PHE A 388 -27.69 -12.68 -36.49
C PHE A 388 -26.68 -11.56 -36.16
N GLN A 389 -26.37 -10.72 -37.15
CA GLN A 389 -25.44 -9.59 -36.99
C GLN A 389 -25.95 -8.55 -35.96
N ARG A 390 -27.25 -8.27 -35.95
CA ARG A 390 -27.91 -7.41 -34.93
C ARG A 390 -27.84 -8.01 -33.53
N GLY A 391 -28.01 -9.33 -33.40
CA GLY A 391 -27.79 -10.03 -32.12
C GLY A 391 -26.34 -9.97 -31.67
N ALA A 392 -25.40 -10.18 -32.61
CA ALA A 392 -23.97 -10.20 -32.35
C ALA A 392 -23.45 -8.85 -31.86
N ILE A 393 -23.89 -7.74 -32.46
CA ILE A 393 -23.43 -6.41 -32.05
C ILE A 393 -23.98 -5.99 -30.67
N LEU A 394 -25.22 -6.37 -30.34
CA LEU A 394 -25.78 -6.13 -29.01
C LEU A 394 -25.07 -6.97 -27.95
N PHE A 395 -24.75 -8.23 -28.26
CA PHE A 395 -23.92 -9.08 -27.41
C PHE A 395 -22.54 -8.47 -27.19
N LEU A 396 -21.88 -8.00 -28.26
CA LEU A 396 -20.58 -7.34 -28.19
C LEU A 396 -20.64 -6.09 -27.31
N ALA A 397 -21.68 -5.26 -27.43
CA ALA A 397 -21.86 -4.07 -26.61
C ALA A 397 -21.96 -4.40 -25.11
N VAL A 398 -22.75 -5.42 -24.75
CA VAL A 398 -22.88 -5.89 -23.36
C VAL A 398 -21.55 -6.45 -22.85
N LEU A 399 -20.86 -7.23 -23.67
CA LEU A 399 -19.58 -7.85 -23.33
C LEU A 399 -18.48 -6.80 -23.10
N SER A 400 -18.37 -5.80 -23.98
CA SER A 400 -17.42 -4.69 -23.84
C SER A 400 -17.65 -3.90 -22.55
N ASN A 401 -18.91 -3.66 -22.18
CA ASN A 401 -19.27 -2.99 -20.92
C ASN A 401 -18.83 -3.80 -19.68
N ALA A 402 -18.94 -5.14 -19.73
CA ALA A 402 -18.47 -6.01 -18.65
C ALA A 402 -16.93 -6.01 -18.53
N PHE A 403 -16.20 -6.13 -19.65
CA PHE A 403 -14.74 -6.09 -19.66
C PHE A 403 -14.18 -4.77 -19.14
N ALA A 404 -14.78 -3.64 -19.53
CA ALA A 404 -14.35 -2.32 -19.07
C ALA A 404 -14.41 -2.20 -17.54
N SER A 405 -15.42 -2.83 -16.91
CA SER A 405 -15.60 -2.82 -15.45
C SER A 405 -14.59 -3.71 -14.71
N ALA A 406 -14.00 -4.72 -15.36
CA ALA A 406 -13.04 -5.62 -14.73
C ALA A 406 -11.71 -4.93 -14.37
N LEU A 407 -11.32 -3.89 -15.13
CA LEU A 407 -10.11 -3.10 -14.86
C LEU A 407 -10.18 -2.31 -13.54
N GLU A 408 -11.37 -2.09 -13.00
CA GLU A 408 -11.56 -1.43 -11.69
C GLU A 408 -10.94 -2.23 -10.53
N ILE A 409 -10.79 -3.55 -10.69
CA ILE A 409 -10.09 -4.38 -9.69
C ILE A 409 -8.65 -3.89 -9.52
N LEU A 410 -7.95 -3.62 -10.62
CA LEU A 410 -6.55 -3.17 -10.60
C LEU A 410 -6.42 -1.81 -9.92
N THR A 411 -7.31 -0.87 -10.25
CA THR A 411 -7.29 0.49 -9.67
C THR A 411 -7.64 0.49 -8.18
N GLN A 412 -8.51 -0.42 -7.72
CA GLN A 412 -8.84 -0.56 -6.30
C GLN A 412 -7.67 -1.15 -5.50
N TYR A 413 -6.98 -2.17 -6.03
CA TYR A 413 -5.83 -2.78 -5.34
C TYR A 413 -4.66 -1.82 -5.16
N SER A 414 -4.41 -0.91 -6.12
CA SER A 414 -3.33 0.08 -6.00
C SER A 414 -3.59 1.12 -4.89
N GLN A 415 -4.85 1.41 -4.57
CA GLN A 415 -5.23 2.42 -3.57
C GLN A 415 -5.35 1.84 -2.15
N ARG A 416 -5.61 0.53 -2.05
CA ARG A 416 -5.93 -0.14 -0.78
C ARG A 416 -4.91 0.09 0.35
N PRO A 417 -3.58 0.04 0.14
CA PRO A 417 -2.61 0.28 1.22
C PRO A 417 -2.73 1.68 1.84
N ILE A 418 -3.09 2.68 1.03
CA ILE A 418 -3.24 4.07 1.46
C ILE A 418 -4.56 4.24 2.23
N VAL A 419 -5.65 3.62 1.74
CA VAL A 419 -6.94 3.62 2.42
C VAL A 419 -6.82 2.94 3.80
N GLU A 420 -6.13 1.81 3.88
CA GLU A 420 -5.90 1.11 5.15
C GLU A 420 -5.03 1.91 6.12
N LYS A 421 -4.00 2.63 5.64
CA LYS A 421 -3.24 3.57 6.47
C LYS A 421 -4.16 4.67 7.05
N HIS A 422 -4.94 5.34 6.21
CA HIS A 422 -5.81 6.43 6.67
C HIS A 422 -6.94 5.95 7.60
N ALA A 423 -7.48 4.75 7.38
CA ALA A 423 -8.45 4.12 8.27
C ALA A 423 -7.85 3.79 9.64
N ARG A 424 -6.55 3.43 9.69
CA ARG A 424 -5.82 3.23 10.95
C ARG A 424 -5.60 4.54 11.71
N TYR A 425 -5.37 5.64 11.01
CA TYR A 425 -5.24 6.98 11.59
C TYR A 425 -6.61 7.57 12.01
N ALA A 426 -7.70 6.81 11.85
CA ALA A 426 -9.06 7.24 12.12
C ALA A 426 -9.46 8.54 11.37
N PHE A 427 -8.97 8.72 10.13
CA PHE A 427 -9.38 9.84 9.29
C PHE A 427 -10.80 9.69 8.74
N TYR A 428 -11.16 8.48 8.31
CA TYR A 428 -12.48 8.14 7.76
C TYR A 428 -12.69 6.62 7.77
N HIS A 429 -13.95 6.19 7.73
CA HIS A 429 -14.32 4.80 7.50
C HIS A 429 -13.93 4.34 6.10
N ALA A 430 -13.44 3.11 5.95
CA ALA A 430 -13.09 2.60 4.61
C ALA A 430 -14.34 2.56 3.68
N SER A 431 -15.52 2.36 4.26
CA SER A 431 -16.82 2.47 3.57
C SER A 431 -17.10 3.88 2.99
N ALA A 432 -16.64 4.95 3.64
CA ALA A 432 -16.83 6.32 3.17
C ALA A 432 -16.00 6.60 1.90
N GLU A 433 -14.78 6.05 1.83
CA GLU A 433 -13.98 6.09 0.60
C GLU A 433 -14.58 5.23 -0.50
N ALA A 434 -15.12 4.06 -0.15
CA ALA A 434 -15.80 3.19 -1.12
C ALA A 434 -16.96 3.92 -1.81
N LEU A 435 -17.81 4.60 -1.03
CA LEU A 435 -18.93 5.40 -1.54
C LEU A 435 -18.44 6.60 -2.38
N SER A 436 -17.44 7.32 -1.88
CA SER A 436 -16.82 8.43 -2.62
C SER A 436 -16.26 7.97 -3.98
N SER A 437 -15.54 6.84 -4.01
CA SER A 437 -14.95 6.27 -5.21
C SER A 437 -16.01 5.95 -6.29
N ILE A 438 -17.17 5.40 -5.88
CA ILE A 438 -18.29 5.16 -6.79
C ILE A 438 -18.73 6.47 -7.46
N LEU A 439 -18.88 7.55 -6.68
CA LEU A 439 -19.34 8.85 -7.15
C LEU A 439 -18.32 9.55 -8.06
N VAL A 440 -17.03 9.44 -7.76
CA VAL A 440 -15.94 10.06 -8.56
C VAL A 440 -15.83 9.43 -9.94
N ASP A 441 -16.16 8.14 -10.07
CA ASP A 441 -16.09 7.43 -11.35
C ASP A 441 -17.33 7.69 -12.25
N MET A 442 -18.43 8.22 -11.71
CA MET A 442 -19.68 8.46 -12.46
C MET A 442 -19.50 9.33 -13.71
N PRO A 443 -18.79 10.48 -13.68
CA PRO A 443 -18.60 11.31 -14.86
C PRO A 443 -17.94 10.56 -16.02
N TYR A 444 -16.92 9.76 -15.73
CA TYR A 444 -16.27 8.93 -16.75
C TYR A 444 -17.23 7.86 -17.28
N LYS A 445 -17.95 7.16 -16.41
CA LYS A 445 -18.89 6.10 -16.83
C LYS A 445 -20.02 6.64 -17.69
N ILE A 446 -20.59 7.78 -17.33
CA ILE A 446 -21.65 8.43 -18.10
C ILE A 446 -21.12 8.82 -19.47
N SER A 447 -20.00 9.55 -19.54
CA SER A 447 -19.42 9.99 -20.81
C SER A 447 -18.99 8.81 -21.70
N ASN A 448 -18.33 7.80 -21.12
CA ASN A 448 -17.91 6.61 -21.84
C ASN A 448 -19.10 5.79 -22.34
N SER A 449 -20.13 5.62 -21.52
CA SER A 449 -21.35 4.92 -21.91
C SER A 449 -22.07 5.65 -23.04
N ILE A 450 -22.21 6.98 -22.98
CA ILE A 450 -22.83 7.77 -24.04
C ILE A 450 -22.02 7.63 -25.34
N LEU A 451 -20.71 7.93 -25.31
CA LEU A 451 -19.88 7.90 -26.53
C LEU A 451 -19.86 6.51 -27.17
N PHE A 452 -19.58 5.47 -26.38
CA PHE A 452 -19.51 4.10 -26.89
C PHE A 452 -20.85 3.63 -27.47
N ASN A 453 -21.96 3.81 -26.74
CA ASN A 453 -23.26 3.29 -27.15
C ASN A 453 -23.89 4.10 -28.28
N VAL A 454 -23.71 5.42 -28.32
CA VAL A 454 -24.21 6.27 -29.42
C VAL A 454 -23.49 5.91 -30.72
N THR A 455 -22.16 5.82 -30.71
CA THR A 455 -21.39 5.42 -31.89
C THR A 455 -21.83 4.07 -32.42
N LEU A 456 -21.96 3.07 -31.54
CA LEU A 456 -22.34 1.72 -31.93
C LEU A 456 -23.78 1.63 -32.46
N TYR A 457 -24.72 2.32 -31.81
CA TYR A 457 -26.12 2.24 -32.17
C TYR A 457 -26.43 2.81 -33.56
N PHE A 458 -25.90 4.01 -33.84
CA PHE A 458 -26.19 4.72 -35.09
C PHE A 458 -25.35 4.21 -36.27
N MET A 459 -24.08 3.88 -36.05
CA MET A 459 -23.20 3.40 -37.13
C MET A 459 -23.66 2.05 -37.69
N SER A 460 -24.23 1.20 -36.84
CA SER A 460 -24.69 -0.13 -37.23
C SER A 460 -26.15 -0.19 -37.66
N ASN A 461 -26.81 0.97 -37.76
CA ASN A 461 -28.19 1.10 -38.23
C ASN A 461 -29.20 0.24 -37.44
N LEU A 462 -29.12 0.32 -36.11
CA LEU A 462 -30.16 -0.19 -35.21
C LEU A 462 -31.41 0.71 -35.27
N ASN A 463 -32.50 0.33 -34.58
CA ASN A 463 -33.78 1.03 -34.69
C ASN A 463 -33.65 2.51 -34.28
N ARG A 464 -33.82 3.45 -35.21
CA ARG A 464 -33.60 4.89 -34.97
C ARG A 464 -34.76 5.61 -34.26
N ASP A 465 -35.78 4.88 -33.83
CA ASP A 465 -36.85 5.44 -33.00
C ASP A 465 -36.33 5.89 -31.63
N ALA A 466 -36.84 7.01 -31.15
CA ALA A 466 -36.39 7.60 -29.88
C ALA A 466 -36.59 6.65 -28.68
N GLY A 467 -37.73 5.97 -28.59
CA GLY A 467 -38.05 5.07 -27.48
C GLY A 467 -37.04 3.90 -27.32
N PRO A 468 -36.85 3.06 -28.36
CA PRO A 468 -35.86 1.99 -28.37
C PRO A 468 -34.43 2.46 -28.11
N PHE A 469 -34.03 3.62 -28.65
CA PHE A 469 -32.70 4.18 -28.43
C PHE A 469 -32.46 4.54 -26.95
N PHE A 470 -33.34 5.31 -26.33
CA PHE A 470 -33.18 5.69 -24.92
C PHE A 470 -33.30 4.50 -23.98
N PHE A 471 -34.14 3.52 -24.31
CA PHE A 471 -34.23 2.27 -23.55
C PHE A 471 -32.93 1.46 -23.63
N TYR A 472 -32.33 1.33 -24.82
CA TYR A 472 -31.02 0.70 -25.00
C TYR A 472 -29.93 1.42 -24.19
N LEU A 473 -29.86 2.74 -24.29
CA LEU A 473 -28.87 3.54 -23.56
C LEU A 473 -29.01 3.37 -22.04
N LEU A 474 -30.25 3.39 -21.53
CA LEU A 474 -30.54 3.15 -20.12
C LEU A 474 -30.08 1.76 -19.67
N VAL A 475 -30.47 0.72 -20.39
CA VAL A 475 -30.11 -0.67 -20.04
C VAL A 475 -28.60 -0.87 -20.11
N SER A 476 -27.93 -0.38 -21.15
CA SER A 476 -26.47 -0.44 -21.29
C SER A 476 -25.76 0.27 -20.13
N PHE A 477 -26.24 1.45 -19.71
CA PHE A 477 -25.67 2.16 -18.57
C PHE A 477 -25.90 1.42 -17.24
N LEU A 478 -27.10 0.90 -17.00
CA LEU A 478 -27.40 0.09 -15.81
C LEU A 478 -26.54 -1.18 -15.76
N MET A 479 -26.27 -1.81 -16.90
CA MET A 479 -25.37 -2.96 -16.99
C MET A 479 -23.92 -2.61 -16.62
N VAL A 480 -23.42 -1.45 -17.05
CA VAL A 480 -22.09 -0.96 -16.62
C VAL A 480 -22.03 -0.78 -15.11
N LEU A 481 -23.08 -0.20 -14.51
CA LEU A 481 -23.15 -0.05 -13.05
C LEU A 481 -23.23 -1.40 -12.34
N ALA A 482 -24.02 -2.34 -12.85
CA ALA A 482 -24.16 -3.68 -12.26
C ALA A 482 -22.83 -4.43 -12.27
N MET A 483 -22.15 -4.46 -13.43
CA MET A 483 -20.86 -5.14 -13.58
C MET A 483 -19.76 -4.49 -12.74
N SER A 484 -19.73 -3.16 -12.66
CA SER A 484 -18.83 -2.46 -11.73
C SER A 484 -19.06 -2.87 -10.28
N GLY A 485 -20.32 -2.95 -9.83
CA GLY A 485 -20.65 -3.43 -8.49
C GLY A 485 -20.12 -4.84 -8.22
N VAL A 486 -20.30 -5.76 -9.18
CA VAL A 486 -19.81 -7.15 -9.11
C VAL A 486 -18.29 -7.18 -8.97
N PHE A 487 -17.54 -6.53 -9.87
CA PHE A 487 -16.08 -6.60 -9.85
C PHE A 487 -15.46 -5.89 -8.65
N ARG A 488 -16.00 -4.75 -8.21
CA ARG A 488 -15.58 -4.07 -6.97
C ARG A 488 -15.86 -4.93 -5.73
N SER A 489 -16.96 -5.68 -5.72
CA SER A 489 -17.25 -6.64 -4.66
C SER A 489 -16.21 -7.77 -4.63
N ILE A 490 -15.90 -8.37 -5.78
CA ILE A 490 -14.86 -9.40 -5.90
C ILE A 490 -13.50 -8.88 -5.41
N ALA A 491 -13.12 -7.66 -5.79
CA ALA A 491 -11.88 -7.03 -5.36
C ALA A 491 -11.82 -6.78 -3.85
N SER A 492 -12.92 -6.29 -3.25
CA SER A 492 -12.98 -6.02 -1.81
C SER A 492 -12.95 -7.31 -0.96
N LEU A 493 -13.68 -8.34 -1.39
CA LEU A 493 -13.74 -9.65 -0.73
C LEU A 493 -12.42 -10.43 -0.83
N SER A 494 -11.65 -10.18 -1.89
CA SER A 494 -10.37 -10.84 -2.13
C SER A 494 -9.23 -10.15 -1.38
N ARG A 495 -8.26 -10.93 -0.91
CA ARG A 495 -7.11 -10.38 -0.15
C ARG A 495 -5.88 -10.07 -0.99
N THR A 496 -5.78 -10.64 -2.19
CA THR A 496 -4.70 -10.39 -3.15
C THR A 496 -5.26 -10.22 -4.56
N LEU A 497 -4.51 -9.49 -5.40
CA LEU A 497 -4.92 -9.25 -6.79
C LEU A 497 -5.14 -10.56 -7.57
N SER A 498 -4.22 -11.52 -7.44
CA SER A 498 -4.34 -12.82 -8.10
C SER A 498 -5.59 -13.60 -7.64
N GLN A 499 -5.98 -13.49 -6.36
CA GLN A 499 -7.20 -14.10 -5.85
C GLN A 499 -8.47 -13.45 -6.41
N ALA A 500 -8.44 -12.16 -6.74
CA ALA A 500 -9.57 -11.45 -7.34
C ALA A 500 -9.71 -11.73 -8.85
N MET A 501 -8.59 -11.83 -9.57
CA MET A 501 -8.59 -11.99 -11.03
C MET A 501 -9.17 -13.34 -11.47
N VAL A 502 -8.84 -14.44 -10.81
CA VAL A 502 -9.35 -15.78 -11.18
C VAL A 502 -10.88 -15.86 -11.19
N PRO A 503 -11.61 -15.53 -10.10
CA PRO A 503 -13.07 -15.57 -10.11
C PRO A 503 -13.67 -14.53 -11.06
N ALA A 504 -13.02 -13.38 -11.26
CA ALA A 504 -13.46 -12.39 -12.24
C ALA A 504 -13.39 -12.93 -13.67
N SER A 505 -12.29 -13.59 -14.06
CA SER A 505 -12.13 -14.21 -15.38
C SER A 505 -13.12 -15.37 -15.61
N LEU A 506 -13.33 -16.21 -14.60
CA LEU A 506 -14.32 -17.29 -14.67
C LEU A 506 -15.74 -16.75 -14.80
N LEU A 507 -16.07 -15.67 -14.07
CA LEU A 507 -17.36 -15.01 -14.18
C LEU A 507 -17.57 -14.39 -15.57
N ILE A 508 -16.55 -13.75 -16.15
CA ILE A 508 -16.62 -13.24 -17.52
C ILE A 508 -16.85 -14.38 -18.52
N LEU A 509 -16.11 -15.49 -18.37
CA LEU A 509 -16.29 -16.67 -19.23
C LEU A 509 -17.71 -17.23 -19.12
N ALA A 510 -18.22 -17.36 -17.89
CA ALA A 510 -19.60 -17.80 -17.66
C ALA A 510 -20.62 -16.84 -18.28
N LEU A 511 -20.43 -15.52 -18.15
CA LEU A 511 -21.30 -14.52 -18.79
C LEU A 511 -21.28 -14.63 -20.31
N VAL A 512 -20.13 -14.87 -20.93
CA VAL A 512 -20.02 -15.09 -22.38
C VAL A 512 -20.84 -16.31 -22.81
N ILE A 513 -20.66 -17.43 -22.12
CA ILE A 513 -21.31 -18.71 -22.44
C ILE A 513 -22.83 -18.64 -22.20
N PHE A 514 -23.27 -18.13 -21.05
CA PHE A 514 -24.67 -18.14 -20.62
C PHE A 514 -25.46 -16.86 -20.99
N SER A 515 -24.89 -15.99 -21.82
CA SER A 515 -25.57 -14.80 -22.34
C SER A 515 -26.77 -15.09 -23.25
N GLY A 516 -26.94 -16.35 -23.69
CA GLY A 516 -27.96 -16.76 -24.65
C GLY A 516 -27.61 -16.45 -26.12
N PHE A 517 -26.44 -15.85 -26.39
CA PHE A 517 -25.92 -15.64 -27.74
C PHE A 517 -25.07 -16.81 -28.24
N VAL A 518 -24.12 -17.29 -27.43
CA VAL A 518 -23.21 -18.41 -27.78
C VAL A 518 -23.94 -19.76 -27.73
N ILE A 519 -24.77 -19.96 -26.71
CA ILE A 519 -25.64 -21.12 -26.57
C ILE A 519 -27.09 -20.63 -26.68
N PRO A 520 -27.77 -20.84 -27.82
CA PRO A 520 -29.19 -20.59 -27.95
C PRO A 520 -29.98 -21.44 -26.94
N VAL A 521 -31.06 -20.89 -26.37
CA VAL A 521 -31.86 -21.53 -25.32
C VAL A 521 -32.55 -22.83 -25.79
N ASP A 522 -32.63 -23.06 -27.11
CA ASP A 522 -33.39 -24.16 -27.72
C ASP A 522 -32.54 -25.36 -28.22
N TYR A 523 -31.26 -25.48 -27.87
CA TYR A 523 -30.50 -26.72 -28.16
C TYR A 523 -30.84 -27.85 -27.17
N MET A 524 -32.11 -28.25 -27.16
CA MET A 524 -32.63 -29.47 -26.57
C MET A 524 -33.92 -29.86 -27.32
N LEU A 525 -33.77 -30.44 -28.52
CA LEU A 525 -34.55 -31.56 -29.09
C LEU A 525 -34.25 -31.75 -30.58
N GLU A 526 -34.05 -33.02 -30.95
CA GLU A 526 -33.65 -33.50 -32.28
C GLU A 526 -34.68 -33.21 -33.38
N VAL A 527 -34.18 -32.92 -34.57
CA VAL A 527 -34.95 -32.84 -35.82
C VAL A 527 -35.09 -34.23 -36.44
N LYS A 528 -36.30 -34.63 -36.83
CA LYS A 528 -36.52 -35.67 -37.86
C LYS A 528 -37.61 -35.28 -38.85
N GLY A 529 -37.25 -35.40 -40.14
CA GLY A 529 -38.17 -35.77 -41.22
C GLY A 529 -38.82 -34.63 -42.01
N TYR A 530 -38.20 -34.20 -43.11
CA TYR A 530 -38.90 -33.57 -44.24
C TYR A 530 -38.17 -33.93 -45.53
N GLN A 531 -38.79 -34.77 -46.38
CA GLN A 531 -38.23 -35.09 -47.70
C GLN A 531 -39.23 -35.05 -48.86
N ASN A 532 -40.49 -34.63 -48.71
CA ASN A 532 -41.36 -34.41 -49.87
C ASN A 532 -42.54 -33.47 -49.54
N VAL A 533 -42.43 -32.17 -49.86
CA VAL A 533 -43.59 -31.25 -49.84
C VAL A 533 -43.44 -30.17 -50.93
N GLY A 534 -44.54 -29.86 -51.64
CA GLY A 534 -44.60 -28.95 -52.79
C GLY A 534 -44.47 -27.44 -52.50
N PRO A 535 -44.47 -26.59 -53.55
CA PRO A 535 -44.04 -25.18 -53.50
C PRO A 535 -44.88 -24.24 -52.62
N SER A 536 -46.11 -24.63 -52.27
CA SER A 536 -47.00 -23.87 -51.37
C SER A 536 -46.61 -23.95 -49.88
N ASN A 537 -45.58 -24.73 -49.54
CA ASN A 537 -45.06 -24.89 -48.18
C ASN A 537 -43.59 -24.42 -48.04
N GLN A 538 -43.15 -23.47 -48.86
CA GLN A 538 -41.87 -22.79 -48.66
C GLN A 538 -41.99 -21.81 -47.48
N ALA A 539 -41.78 -22.31 -46.26
CA ALA A 539 -41.43 -21.44 -45.14
C ALA A 539 -39.96 -21.04 -45.30
N TYR A 540 -39.66 -19.74 -45.19
CA TYR A 540 -38.28 -19.30 -45.05
C TYR A 540 -37.66 -20.00 -43.84
N SER A 541 -36.45 -20.55 -43.99
CA SER A 541 -35.72 -21.31 -42.96
C SER A 541 -35.35 -20.52 -41.70
N THR A 542 -35.82 -19.27 -41.60
CA THR A 542 -35.57 -18.37 -40.47
C THR A 542 -36.66 -18.53 -39.42
N VAL A 543 -36.25 -18.67 -38.16
CA VAL A 543 -37.13 -18.81 -36.99
C VAL A 543 -38.15 -17.66 -36.95
N GLY A 544 -39.43 -17.96 -36.71
CA GLY A 544 -40.50 -16.95 -36.62
C GLY A 544 -41.08 -16.49 -37.96
N SER A 545 -40.72 -17.12 -39.09
CA SER A 545 -41.41 -16.92 -40.37
C SER A 545 -42.84 -17.50 -40.32
N VAL A 546 -43.82 -16.73 -40.80
CA VAL A 546 -45.22 -17.16 -40.93
C VAL A 546 -45.49 -17.44 -42.40
N PRO A 547 -46.12 -18.58 -42.78
CA PRO A 547 -46.47 -18.86 -44.17
C PRO A 547 -47.28 -17.71 -44.79
N SER A 548 -46.99 -17.39 -46.05
CA SER A 548 -47.65 -16.31 -46.83
C SER A 548 -47.34 -14.87 -46.40
N GLN A 549 -46.29 -14.64 -45.61
CA GLN A 549 -45.75 -13.29 -45.36
C GLN A 549 -44.33 -13.15 -45.91
N ASP A 550 -44.10 -12.10 -46.69
CA ASP A 550 -42.77 -11.77 -47.27
C ASP A 550 -41.86 -11.03 -46.28
N PHE A 551 -42.29 -10.88 -45.02
CA PHE A 551 -41.54 -10.26 -43.94
C PHE A 551 -41.61 -11.11 -42.67
N VAL A 552 -40.55 -11.07 -41.86
CA VAL A 552 -40.51 -11.72 -40.54
C VAL A 552 -40.74 -10.66 -39.47
N ASN A 553 -41.81 -10.80 -38.68
CA ASN A 553 -42.08 -9.89 -37.57
C ASN A 553 -41.03 -10.10 -36.46
N SER A 554 -40.34 -9.02 -36.06
CA SER A 554 -39.29 -9.06 -35.04
C SER A 554 -39.79 -9.50 -33.66
N ASP A 555 -41.04 -9.19 -33.30
CA ASP A 555 -41.63 -9.64 -32.04
C ASP A 555 -41.89 -11.16 -32.07
N VAL A 556 -42.30 -11.70 -33.22
CA VAL A 556 -42.49 -13.15 -33.42
C VAL A 556 -41.14 -13.87 -33.38
N TYR A 557 -40.09 -13.30 -33.98
CA TYR A 557 -38.73 -13.81 -33.90
C TYR A 557 -38.22 -13.89 -32.46
N VAL A 558 -38.31 -12.79 -31.70
CA VAL A 558 -37.83 -12.71 -30.30
C VAL A 558 -38.66 -13.63 -29.38
N ASN A 559 -39.97 -13.71 -29.59
CA ASN A 559 -40.83 -14.63 -28.85
C ASN A 559 -40.49 -16.09 -29.14
N SER A 560 -40.28 -16.43 -30.41
CA SER A 560 -40.05 -17.82 -30.84
C SER A 560 -38.67 -18.33 -30.43
N GLN A 561 -37.63 -17.49 -30.52
CA GLN A 561 -36.25 -17.88 -30.26
C GLN A 561 -35.80 -17.69 -28.80
N TYR A 562 -36.35 -16.71 -28.08
CA TYR A 562 -35.93 -16.37 -26.72
C TYR A 562 -37.05 -16.44 -25.68
N LYS A 563 -38.30 -16.75 -26.08
CA LYS A 563 -39.49 -16.73 -25.21
C LYS A 563 -39.61 -15.42 -24.43
N TYR A 564 -39.26 -14.30 -25.08
CA TYR A 564 -39.13 -13.00 -24.44
C TYR A 564 -40.22 -12.02 -24.86
N PHE A 565 -41.13 -11.70 -23.93
CA PHE A 565 -42.25 -10.79 -24.16
C PHE A 565 -41.98 -9.35 -23.71
N HIS A 566 -42.71 -8.38 -24.27
CA HIS A 566 -42.60 -6.95 -23.88
C HIS A 566 -42.82 -6.72 -22.37
N ALA A 567 -43.65 -7.53 -21.71
CA ALA A 567 -43.87 -7.50 -20.26
C ALA A 567 -42.58 -7.75 -19.43
N HIS A 568 -41.59 -8.43 -20.00
CA HIS A 568 -40.32 -8.73 -19.32
C HIS A 568 -39.35 -7.53 -19.26
N LYS A 569 -39.54 -6.51 -20.10
CA LYS A 569 -38.62 -5.36 -20.21
C LYS A 569 -38.38 -4.66 -18.88
N TRP A 570 -39.45 -4.17 -18.26
CA TRP A 570 -39.36 -3.42 -16.99
C TRP A 570 -39.06 -4.32 -15.78
N ARG A 571 -39.52 -5.57 -15.80
CA ARG A 571 -39.12 -6.58 -14.79
C ARG A 571 -37.60 -6.74 -14.76
N ASN A 572 -36.98 -6.91 -15.93
CA ASN A 572 -35.54 -7.09 -16.04
C ASN A 572 -34.77 -5.82 -15.62
N VAL A 573 -35.26 -4.64 -15.95
CA VAL A 573 -34.70 -3.38 -15.43
C VAL A 573 -34.73 -3.35 -13.89
N GLY A 574 -35.85 -3.75 -13.28
CA GLY A 574 -35.96 -3.85 -11.81
C GLY A 574 -34.97 -4.87 -11.21
N ILE A 575 -34.75 -6.00 -11.87
CA ILE A 575 -33.74 -7.00 -11.47
C ILE A 575 -32.33 -6.40 -11.54
N ILE A 576 -31.98 -5.70 -12.62
CA ILE A 576 -30.66 -5.06 -12.76
C ILE A 576 -30.45 -4.02 -11.67
N ILE A 577 -31.44 -3.17 -11.38
CA ILE A 577 -31.35 -2.18 -10.29
C ILE A 577 -31.15 -2.88 -8.94
N SER A 578 -31.87 -3.98 -8.69
CA SER A 578 -31.69 -4.77 -7.47
C SER A 578 -30.27 -5.34 -7.35
N PHE A 579 -29.70 -5.83 -8.45
CA PHE A 579 -28.32 -6.28 -8.53
C PHE A 579 -27.32 -5.15 -8.26
N ILE A 580 -27.53 -3.97 -8.85
CA ILE A 580 -26.70 -2.78 -8.60
C ILE A 580 -26.68 -2.47 -7.10
N ILE A 581 -27.85 -2.36 -6.47
CA ILE A 581 -27.97 -2.03 -5.04
C ILE A 581 -27.29 -3.11 -4.20
N PHE A 582 -27.59 -4.39 -4.45
CA PHE A 582 -27.02 -5.52 -3.71
C PHE A 582 -25.48 -5.52 -3.76
N PHE A 583 -24.89 -5.51 -4.95
CA PHE A 583 -23.45 -5.59 -5.09
C PHE A 583 -22.73 -4.33 -4.58
N HIS A 584 -23.31 -3.13 -4.72
CA HIS A 584 -22.70 -1.94 -4.13
C HIS A 584 -22.75 -1.97 -2.59
N ILE A 585 -23.82 -2.49 -1.99
CA ILE A 585 -23.88 -2.71 -0.53
C ILE A 585 -22.82 -3.73 -0.11
N VAL A 586 -22.70 -4.86 -0.82
CA VAL A 586 -21.68 -5.88 -0.54
C VAL A 586 -20.29 -5.27 -0.63
N TYR A 587 -19.99 -4.49 -1.66
CA TYR A 587 -18.72 -3.78 -1.81
C TYR A 587 -18.42 -2.82 -0.65
N ILE A 588 -19.38 -1.99 -0.25
CA ILE A 588 -19.22 -1.02 0.86
C ILE A 588 -18.97 -1.76 2.18
N VAL A 589 -19.74 -2.80 2.46
CA VAL A 589 -19.62 -3.62 3.69
C VAL A 589 -18.30 -4.41 3.69
N ALA A 590 -17.98 -5.07 2.58
CA ALA A 590 -16.74 -5.85 2.46
C ALA A 590 -15.50 -4.96 2.62
N THR A 591 -15.54 -3.72 2.15
CA THR A 591 -14.41 -2.78 2.30
C THR A 591 -14.17 -2.39 3.77
N GLU A 592 -15.20 -2.40 4.62
CA GLU A 592 -15.06 -2.11 6.05
C GLU A 592 -14.47 -3.31 6.82
N TYR A 593 -14.87 -4.54 6.47
CA TYR A 593 -14.52 -5.75 7.24
C TYR A 593 -13.34 -6.55 6.67
N VAL A 594 -13.05 -6.44 5.38
CA VAL A 594 -12.02 -7.26 4.72
C VAL A 594 -10.75 -6.43 4.54
N SER A 595 -9.78 -6.65 5.41
CA SER A 595 -8.42 -6.10 5.25
C SER A 595 -7.59 -6.91 4.26
N ALA A 596 -6.68 -6.23 3.53
CA ALA A 596 -5.74 -6.86 2.62
C ALA A 596 -4.85 -7.87 3.35
N LYS A 597 -4.39 -8.89 2.62
CA LYS A 597 -3.29 -9.71 3.10
C LYS A 597 -2.04 -8.83 3.06
N LYS A 598 -1.60 -8.36 4.23
CA LYS A 598 -0.35 -7.59 4.37
C LYS A 598 0.77 -8.37 3.68
N SER A 599 1.56 -7.70 2.83
CA SER A 599 2.77 -8.27 2.27
C SER A 599 3.56 -8.85 3.44
N LYS A 600 3.84 -10.16 3.40
CA LYS A 600 4.80 -10.74 4.31
C LYS A 600 6.12 -10.10 3.91
N GLY A 601 6.48 -8.97 4.52
CA GLY A 601 7.88 -8.59 4.62
C GLY A 601 8.57 -9.86 5.09
N GLU A 602 9.48 -10.38 4.28
CA GLU A 602 10.03 -11.71 4.43
C GLU A 602 10.61 -11.84 5.83
N VAL A 603 9.83 -12.40 6.76
CA VAL A 603 10.37 -12.86 8.02
C VAL A 603 11.03 -14.17 7.68
N LEU A 604 12.31 -14.11 7.31
CA LEU A 604 13.20 -15.26 7.32
C LEU A 604 13.29 -15.73 8.77
N VAL A 605 12.34 -16.58 9.17
CA VAL A 605 12.43 -17.34 10.41
C VAL A 605 13.40 -18.48 10.13
N PHE A 606 14.68 -18.26 10.43
CA PHE A 606 15.65 -19.35 10.46
C PHE A 606 15.21 -20.36 11.51
N ARG A 607 14.77 -21.55 11.07
CA ARG A 607 14.53 -22.67 11.98
C ARG A 607 15.87 -23.16 12.50
N ARG A 608 16.02 -23.26 13.83
CA ARG A 608 17.20 -23.85 14.46
C ARG A 608 17.43 -25.28 13.94
N GLY A 609 18.67 -25.60 13.57
CA GLY A 609 19.16 -26.97 13.38
C GLY A 609 19.03 -27.60 11.99
N ASN A 610 18.25 -27.03 11.06
CA ASN A 610 18.15 -27.53 9.69
C ASN A 610 18.53 -26.42 8.70
N MET A 611 19.81 -26.35 8.32
CA MET A 611 20.13 -25.82 6.99
C MET A 611 19.49 -26.78 5.98
N PRO A 612 18.70 -26.29 5.00
CA PRO A 612 18.32 -27.14 3.89
C PRO A 612 19.61 -27.66 3.26
N ILE A 613 19.75 -28.98 3.24
CA ILE A 613 20.80 -29.64 2.46
C ILE A 613 20.61 -29.11 1.05
N GLU A 614 21.62 -28.40 0.54
CA GLU A 614 21.62 -27.90 -0.84
C GLU A 614 21.20 -29.05 -1.75
N ALA A 615 20.03 -28.91 -2.36
CA ALA A 615 19.61 -29.82 -3.41
C ALA A 615 20.66 -29.68 -4.50
N LYS A 616 21.48 -30.72 -4.69
CA LYS A 616 22.34 -30.87 -5.87
C LYS A 616 21.44 -30.85 -7.10
N GLY A 617 21.22 -29.66 -7.65
CA GLY A 617 20.40 -29.40 -8.82
C GLY A 617 21.23 -28.58 -9.80
N LYS A 618 21.53 -29.23 -10.92
CA LYS A 618 21.94 -28.74 -12.25
C LYS A 618 22.28 -27.25 -12.40
N ALA A 619 23.45 -27.02 -13.00
CA ALA A 619 23.95 -25.72 -13.44
C ALA A 619 22.88 -24.92 -14.20
N ASP A 620 22.38 -23.87 -13.55
CA ASP A 620 21.69 -22.75 -14.16
C ASP A 620 22.48 -21.50 -13.78
N THR A 621 23.09 -20.84 -14.78
CA THR A 621 24.14 -19.84 -14.62
C THR A 621 23.67 -18.43 -14.26
N GLU A 622 22.38 -18.19 -14.01
CA GLU A 622 21.82 -16.83 -13.88
C GLU A 622 21.19 -16.46 -12.53
N ALA A 623 21.35 -17.28 -11.48
CA ALA A 623 20.83 -16.96 -10.14
C ALA A 623 21.94 -16.64 -9.12
N ALA A 624 22.73 -15.58 -9.36
CA ALA A 624 23.65 -15.06 -8.35
C ALA A 624 22.91 -14.07 -7.41
N SER A 625 22.44 -14.57 -6.26
CA SER A 625 21.91 -13.75 -5.18
C SER A 625 23.02 -13.01 -4.44
N SER A 626 22.90 -11.68 -4.36
CA SER A 626 23.75 -10.78 -3.58
C SER A 626 23.50 -10.95 -2.08
N GLY A 627 24.39 -11.70 -1.41
CA GLY A 627 24.50 -11.76 0.05
C GLY A 627 25.97 -11.54 0.48
N PRO A 628 26.22 -10.97 1.67
CA PRO A 628 27.59 -10.81 2.15
C PRO A 628 28.19 -12.18 2.50
N ILE A 629 29.32 -12.50 1.86
CA ILE A 629 30.11 -13.69 2.18
C ILE A 629 30.91 -13.40 3.46
N THR A 630 30.53 -14.01 4.57
CA THR A 630 31.38 -14.09 5.77
C THR A 630 32.59 -14.96 5.46
N ALA A 631 33.74 -14.33 5.23
CA ALA A 631 35.02 -14.99 5.32
C ALA A 631 35.42 -15.06 6.81
N VAL A 632 35.80 -16.25 7.28
CA VAL A 632 37.08 -16.56 7.96
C VAL A 632 36.99 -17.95 8.64
N ASP A 633 38.04 -18.74 8.36
CA ASP A 633 38.56 -19.94 9.04
C ASP A 633 37.88 -21.31 8.93
N LYS A 634 38.34 -22.06 7.92
CA LYS A 634 38.82 -23.45 8.10
C LYS A 634 40.01 -23.73 7.17
N LEU A 635 41.22 -23.52 7.68
CA LEU A 635 42.43 -24.17 7.20
C LEU A 635 42.37 -25.64 7.61
N ASN A 636 42.22 -26.54 6.63
CA ASN A 636 42.95 -27.81 6.61
C ASN A 636 42.82 -28.48 5.23
N ASN A 637 43.95 -28.47 4.51
CA ASN A 637 44.35 -29.33 3.40
C ASN A 637 43.26 -29.91 2.49
N LYS A 638 43.06 -29.27 1.33
CA LYS A 638 42.87 -29.93 0.02
C LYS A 638 42.94 -28.91 -1.12
N GLU A 639 43.87 -29.17 -2.04
CA GLU A 639 44.00 -28.64 -3.41
C GLU A 639 43.71 -27.15 -3.63
N ILE A 640 44.77 -26.36 -3.77
CA ILE A 640 44.73 -24.99 -4.28
C ILE A 640 44.30 -25.07 -5.76
N VAL A 641 43.01 -24.94 -6.02
CA VAL A 641 42.53 -24.49 -7.32
C VAL A 641 43.11 -23.10 -7.52
N ASN A 642 43.98 -22.98 -8.51
CA ASN A 642 44.65 -21.73 -8.87
C ASN A 642 43.61 -20.76 -9.45
N ILE A 643 42.82 -20.11 -8.59
CA ILE A 643 41.95 -19.01 -8.98
C ILE A 643 42.89 -17.89 -9.40
N GLN A 644 43.14 -17.76 -10.71
CA GLN A 644 43.86 -16.61 -11.26
C GLN A 644 43.10 -15.35 -10.85
N GLY A 645 43.64 -14.60 -9.88
CA GLY A 645 43.09 -13.32 -9.48
C GLY A 645 43.08 -12.38 -10.69
N THR A 646 41.93 -11.79 -10.99
CA THR A 646 41.79 -10.83 -12.09
C THR A 646 42.73 -9.64 -11.86
N THR A 647 43.70 -9.43 -12.74
CA THR A 647 44.66 -8.31 -12.70
C THR A 647 44.17 -7.07 -13.46
N SER A 648 42.91 -7.06 -13.90
CA SER A 648 42.36 -6.04 -14.77
C SER A 648 41.99 -4.74 -14.04
N VAL A 649 42.67 -3.64 -14.39
CA VAL A 649 42.36 -2.30 -13.88
C VAL A 649 41.16 -1.74 -14.65
N PHE A 650 40.09 -1.41 -13.93
CA PHE A 650 38.93 -0.73 -14.50
C PHE A 650 39.08 0.78 -14.28
N HIS A 651 39.01 1.58 -15.34
CA HIS A 651 39.07 3.04 -15.24
C HIS A 651 38.07 3.70 -16.18
N TRP A 652 37.63 4.89 -15.80
CA TRP A 652 36.73 5.69 -16.60
C TRP A 652 37.17 7.16 -16.59
N ASN A 653 37.01 7.80 -17.74
CA ASN A 653 37.42 9.17 -17.96
C ASN A 653 36.29 9.95 -18.62
N ASN A 654 36.00 11.12 -18.04
CA ASN A 654 35.03 12.08 -18.49
C ASN A 654 33.64 11.47 -18.73
N VAL A 655 33.17 10.66 -17.77
CA VAL A 655 31.84 10.04 -17.86
C VAL A 655 30.79 11.11 -17.59
N CYS A 656 29.98 11.41 -18.61
CA CYS A 656 28.78 12.22 -18.48
C CYS A 656 27.55 11.36 -18.78
N TYR A 657 26.45 11.64 -18.09
CA TYR A 657 25.17 10.99 -18.35
C TYR A 657 24.08 12.05 -18.45
N ASP A 658 23.52 12.17 -19.65
CA ASP A 658 22.52 13.16 -20.02
C ASP A 658 21.16 12.48 -20.26
N ILE A 659 20.11 12.96 -19.58
CA ILE A 659 18.74 12.47 -19.75
C ILE A 659 17.80 13.59 -20.18
N LYS A 660 16.80 13.27 -21.02
CA LYS A 660 15.75 14.22 -21.38
C LYS A 660 14.60 14.13 -20.37
N ILE A 661 14.41 15.16 -19.56
CA ILE A 661 13.28 15.26 -18.64
C ILE A 661 12.32 16.32 -19.18
N LYS A 662 11.09 15.94 -19.53
CA LYS A 662 10.06 16.86 -20.07
C LYS A 662 10.54 17.66 -21.30
N GLY A 663 11.42 17.08 -22.12
CA GLY A 663 11.98 17.71 -23.31
C GLY A 663 13.28 18.49 -23.08
N GLU A 664 13.63 18.84 -21.84
CA GLU A 664 14.88 19.53 -21.53
C GLU A 664 16.01 18.51 -21.23
N PRO A 665 17.21 18.68 -21.82
CA PRO A 665 18.37 17.87 -21.47
C PRO A 665 18.85 18.24 -20.08
N ARG A 666 19.02 17.25 -19.22
CA ARG A 666 19.57 17.41 -17.88
C ARG A 666 20.74 16.46 -17.70
N ARG A 667 21.89 17.05 -17.37
CA ARG A 667 23.09 16.32 -16.98
C ARG A 667 22.96 15.80 -15.55
N ILE A 668 23.20 14.51 -15.36
CA ILE A 668 23.12 13.82 -14.07
C ILE A 668 24.51 13.47 -13.55
N LEU A 669 25.38 12.98 -14.42
CA LEU A 669 26.81 12.84 -14.16
C LEU A 669 27.54 13.84 -15.05
N ASP A 670 28.49 14.57 -14.48
CA ASP A 670 29.22 15.63 -15.16
C ASP A 670 30.71 15.41 -14.98
N HIS A 671 31.39 15.06 -16.09
CA HIS A 671 32.84 14.85 -16.16
C HIS A 671 33.40 14.02 -15.00
N VAL A 672 32.84 12.83 -14.76
CA VAL A 672 33.29 11.96 -13.66
C VAL A 672 34.48 11.11 -14.10
N ASP A 673 35.59 11.23 -13.37
CA ASP A 673 36.84 10.50 -13.60
C ASP A 673 37.18 9.60 -12.40
N SER A 674 37.55 8.33 -12.65
CA SER A 674 38.14 7.48 -11.62
C SER A 674 38.73 6.17 -12.15
N TRP A 675 39.38 5.43 -11.26
CA TRP A 675 39.87 4.08 -11.53
C TRP A 675 39.79 3.20 -10.28
N VAL A 676 39.66 1.90 -10.48
CA VAL A 676 39.59 0.88 -9.44
C VAL A 676 40.75 -0.09 -9.64
N LYS A 677 41.61 -0.19 -8.62
CA LYS A 677 42.76 -1.09 -8.64
C LYS A 677 42.32 -2.53 -8.32
N PRO A 678 42.81 -3.54 -9.05
CA PRO A 678 42.61 -4.95 -8.69
C PRO A 678 43.02 -5.23 -7.25
N GLY A 679 42.19 -5.99 -6.53
CA GLY A 679 42.43 -6.35 -5.15
C GLY A 679 42.22 -5.22 -4.13
N THR A 680 41.70 -4.06 -4.55
CA THR A 680 41.32 -2.98 -3.64
C THR A 680 39.80 -2.86 -3.51
N LEU A 681 39.34 -2.43 -2.34
CA LEU A 681 37.93 -2.13 -2.08
C LEU A 681 37.72 -0.61 -2.22
N THR A 682 37.20 -0.17 -3.36
CA THR A 682 36.85 1.25 -3.59
C THR A 682 35.41 1.50 -3.17
N ALA A 683 35.20 2.41 -2.22
CA ALA A 683 33.87 2.81 -1.76
C ALA A 683 33.40 4.10 -2.45
N LEU A 684 32.18 4.09 -3.00
CA LEU A 684 31.51 5.28 -3.53
C LEU A 684 30.62 5.89 -2.43
N ILE A 685 31.01 7.05 -1.93
CA ILE A 685 30.35 7.72 -0.79
C ILE A 685 29.75 9.05 -1.25
N GLY A 686 28.56 9.37 -0.74
CA GLY A 686 27.86 10.62 -1.04
C GLY A 686 26.42 10.59 -0.57
N VAL A 687 25.77 11.75 -0.49
CA VAL A 687 24.36 11.88 -0.08
C VAL A 687 23.39 11.21 -1.06
N SER A 688 22.18 10.92 -0.63
CA SER A 688 21.12 10.39 -1.50
C SER A 688 20.86 11.35 -2.66
N GLY A 689 20.80 10.84 -3.88
CA GLY A 689 20.65 11.66 -5.09
C GLY A 689 21.95 12.22 -5.69
N ALA A 690 23.13 12.00 -5.08
CA ALA A 690 24.42 12.43 -5.62
C ALA A 690 24.91 11.69 -6.90
N GLY A 691 24.08 10.84 -7.50
CA GLY A 691 24.44 10.10 -8.73
C GLY A 691 25.21 8.79 -8.53
N LYS A 692 25.38 8.29 -7.30
CA LYS A 692 26.13 7.03 -7.03
C LYS A 692 25.59 5.81 -7.77
N THR A 693 24.29 5.54 -7.61
CA THR A 693 23.64 4.41 -8.30
C THR A 693 23.65 4.63 -9.80
N THR A 694 23.42 5.87 -10.24
CA THR A 694 23.52 6.23 -11.66
C THR A 694 24.90 5.97 -12.23
N LEU A 695 25.98 6.31 -11.51
CA LEU A 695 27.34 6.00 -11.92
C LEU A 695 27.57 4.49 -11.99
N LEU A 696 27.10 3.72 -11.00
CA LEU A 696 27.19 2.26 -11.04
C LEU A 696 26.41 1.65 -12.20
N ASP A 697 25.20 2.15 -12.48
CA ASP A 697 24.38 1.72 -13.61
C ASP A 697 25.02 2.10 -14.96
N CYS A 698 25.65 3.28 -15.04
CA CYS A 698 26.46 3.69 -16.20
C CYS A 698 27.64 2.77 -16.42
N LEU A 699 28.39 2.46 -15.35
CA LEU A 699 29.59 1.63 -15.41
C LEU A 699 29.27 0.15 -15.70
N ALA A 700 28.07 -0.31 -15.32
CA ALA A 700 27.59 -1.67 -15.55
C ALA A 700 26.72 -1.81 -16.83
N ASP A 701 26.63 -0.75 -17.64
CA ASP A 701 25.81 -0.67 -18.86
C ASP A 701 24.32 -1.08 -18.66
N ARG A 702 23.76 -0.80 -17.48
CA ARG A 702 22.37 -1.17 -17.11
C ARG A 702 21.33 -0.11 -17.45
N ILE A 703 21.71 0.97 -18.11
CA ILE A 703 20.81 2.08 -18.39
C ILE A 703 20.12 1.91 -19.74
N SER A 704 18.79 1.94 -19.74
CA SER A 704 17.97 1.80 -20.95
C SER A 704 17.59 3.12 -21.62
N VAL A 705 17.84 4.26 -20.95
CA VAL A 705 17.40 5.60 -21.40
C VAL A 705 18.51 6.62 -21.14
N GLY A 706 18.71 7.56 -22.06
CA GLY A 706 19.69 8.64 -21.95
C GLY A 706 20.92 8.43 -22.84
N ILE A 707 21.83 9.39 -22.83
CA ILE A 707 23.09 9.33 -23.58
C ILE A 707 24.23 9.31 -22.56
N ILE A 708 25.03 8.26 -22.61
CA ILE A 708 26.28 8.15 -21.87
C ILE A 708 27.39 8.63 -22.80
N THR A 709 28.20 9.57 -22.34
CA THR A 709 29.42 10.00 -23.03
C THR A 709 30.61 9.82 -22.08
N GLY A 710 31.82 9.71 -22.64
CA GLY A 710 33.03 9.38 -21.89
C GLY A 710 33.61 8.02 -22.28
N LYS A 711 34.70 7.62 -21.64
CA LYS A 711 35.41 6.36 -21.90
C LYS A 711 35.40 5.49 -20.65
N MET A 712 34.99 4.24 -20.79
CA MET A 712 35.08 3.21 -19.75
C MET A 712 35.98 2.10 -20.28
N LEU A 713 37.07 1.82 -19.59
CA LEU A 713 38.22 1.08 -20.09
C LEU A 713 38.64 0.00 -19.08
N ILE A 714 38.85 -1.23 -19.55
CA ILE A 714 39.47 -2.32 -18.79
C ILE A 714 40.87 -2.52 -19.38
N ASN A 715 41.94 -2.35 -18.58
CA ASN A 715 43.33 -2.42 -19.05
C ASN A 715 43.60 -1.57 -20.30
N SER A 716 43.02 -0.36 -20.35
CA SER A 716 43.15 0.57 -21.48
C SER A 716 42.53 0.09 -22.80
N LYS A 717 41.68 -0.94 -22.75
CA LYS A 717 40.83 -1.38 -23.86
C LYS A 717 39.37 -0.98 -23.60
N ILE A 718 38.69 -0.52 -24.64
CA ILE A 718 37.28 -0.11 -24.59
C ILE A 718 36.43 -1.35 -24.32
N HIS A 719 35.45 -1.19 -23.42
CA HIS A 719 34.42 -2.18 -23.14
C HIS A 719 33.72 -2.59 -24.45
N ASP A 720 33.95 -3.82 -24.92
CA ASP A 720 33.26 -4.34 -26.10
C ASP A 720 31.83 -4.73 -25.70
N LYS A 721 30.85 -4.55 -26.59
CA LYS A 721 29.41 -4.72 -26.29
C LYS A 721 28.95 -6.18 -26.09
N SER A 722 29.89 -7.09 -25.83
CA SER A 722 29.71 -8.54 -25.87
C SER A 722 29.91 -9.24 -24.52
N PHE A 723 29.89 -8.49 -23.41
CA PHE A 723 29.91 -9.03 -22.05
C PHE A 723 28.55 -8.97 -21.36
#